data_AF-A0AA97HL06-F1
#
_entry.id   AF-A0AA97HL06-F1
#
_cell.length_a   1.000
_cell.length_b   1.000
_cell.length_c   1.000
_cell.angle_alpha   90.00
_cell.angle_beta   90.00
_cell.angle_gamma   90.00
#
_symmetry.space_group_name_H-M   'P 1'
#
loop_
_entity.id
_entity.type
_entity.pdbx_description
1 polymer ?
#
loop_
_entity_poly.entity_id
_entity_poly.type
_entity_poly.pdbx_seq_one_letter_code
_entity_poly.pdbx_strand_id
1 'polypeptide(L)'
;MLSQQRQSGPQPGEPLADGLSTNFHLIDDSDDPALALPQILTPAPVGSQSWRLLVISLLGCFVASGAAVGAFLWLINLPPTANCETTATVTTDRAQLFCAQTAAESGELSDVLAALALVGSWTADHPLYYEVQPLVEQWSWVALKAAEQELRSNGSMAEAQALVGYIPADSAVFATAQNTIATWQSEWEQGEALLAIAQEALKQKDWPTATLQVQALAELNNSHWRVNQVQALSRQIRQERQAQELLDRAVATAAPGGSDRLAAALDTASQIDEGTYARQHAQPYLNRWSDLLLDLGLDKWYSSELDAALALGRSAALNPSRAKVAQDLIWLSQSRQLAQQSLTAWRTSPDQMVKLYQAMLLANRVSTDSPYYAQAQSSVATWRGHLGDLARLQTAQAIGQVRHRDAFNAAIDQAAQVPLGHPRRVQAQTMVAHWRQEIERIEDRPQLIQAHTLASAKTVEGLQAAIQTANGVALHRALRNEAQSWIYIWTSELQVMEDQPQLNRARSLAAQGNLSQAIVQASSIRPGRALYGEAQAAIAGWQRQIAAAEQARLRALQRAAAPSIDPAPAPLELEVDASSNDPSMPPEEALPIAPAPAMPDQRLRRAPLPARIETIPGDPAPAAIEAVPPSPPSSQPAAYPTPDTVPTEVVPFQAPPAPLPAPAAAPSPLLIVPPVVAPQPLEMAPDSGASPLREPQAAQPVVPRVSVQPQPEDSIGGSLRTIGSLP
;
A
#
# COMPACT_ATOMS: atom_id res chain seq x y z
N MET A 1 -38.97 -8.57 -17.70
CA MET A 1 -39.76 -8.70 -16.45
C MET A 1 -38.77 -8.77 -15.31
N LEU A 2 -38.91 -7.92 -14.29
CA LEU A 2 -37.94 -7.77 -13.20
C LEU A 2 -38.38 -8.55 -11.96
N SER A 3 -37.44 -9.26 -11.34
CA SER A 3 -37.67 -10.10 -10.17
C SER A 3 -36.88 -9.61 -8.96
N GLN A 4 -37.59 -9.36 -7.86
CA GLN A 4 -37.09 -9.36 -6.47
C GLN A 4 -36.04 -8.29 -6.08
N GLN A 5 -35.92 -7.82 -4.84
CA GLN A 5 -36.65 -8.11 -3.59
C GLN A 5 -36.58 -6.88 -2.67
N ARG A 6 -37.60 -6.62 -1.84
CA ARG A 6 -37.52 -5.64 -0.73
C ARG A 6 -38.49 -5.98 0.41
N GLN A 7 -38.05 -5.65 1.63
CA GLN A 7 -38.82 -5.31 2.84
C GLN A 7 -39.58 -6.40 3.63
N SER A 8 -39.14 -6.57 4.87
CA SER A 8 -39.87 -6.64 6.17
C SER A 8 -38.78 -6.77 7.26
N GLY A 9 -38.84 -6.28 8.51
CA GLY A 9 -39.86 -5.60 9.32
C GLY A 9 -39.55 -5.95 10.82
N PRO A 10 -39.49 -5.01 11.79
CA PRO A 10 -38.94 -5.28 13.14
C PRO A 10 -39.97 -5.40 14.30
N GLN A 11 -39.46 -5.62 15.54
CA GLN A 11 -40.08 -5.61 16.89
C GLN A 11 -40.46 -7.00 17.51
N PRO A 12 -40.81 -7.12 18.82
CA PRO A 12 -39.87 -7.12 19.97
C PRO A 12 -40.18 -8.18 21.07
N GLY A 13 -39.37 -8.29 22.14
CA GLY A 13 -39.82 -8.83 23.44
C GLY A 13 -38.85 -9.73 24.23
N GLU A 14 -38.57 -9.32 25.47
CA GLU A 14 -37.97 -10.09 26.60
C GLU A 14 -39.09 -10.88 27.37
N PRO A 15 -38.86 -11.70 28.46
CA PRO A 15 -37.75 -11.63 29.43
C PRO A 15 -37.23 -12.96 30.09
N LEU A 16 -36.33 -12.77 31.08
CA LEU A 16 -36.06 -13.59 32.30
C LEU A 16 -35.04 -14.76 32.32
N ALA A 17 -33.94 -14.48 33.04
CA ALA A 17 -33.40 -15.21 34.22
C ALA A 17 -32.21 -16.21 34.12
N ASP A 18 -31.34 -16.04 35.12
CA ASP A 18 -30.35 -16.94 35.76
C ASP A 18 -29.11 -17.47 35.01
N GLY A 19 -27.93 -17.06 35.52
CA GLY A 19 -26.84 -18.02 35.77
C GLY A 19 -25.38 -17.58 35.51
N LEU A 20 -24.73 -17.01 36.54
CA LEU A 20 -23.29 -17.19 36.87
C LEU A 20 -22.23 -16.72 35.81
N SER A 21 -21.58 -15.56 35.99
CA SER A 21 -20.31 -15.34 36.77
C SER A 21 -19.04 -15.90 36.12
N THR A 22 -17.82 -15.35 36.18
CA THR A 22 -17.16 -14.04 36.52
C THR A 22 -15.66 -14.25 36.18
N ASN A 23 -14.76 -13.28 35.98
CA ASN A 23 -14.81 -11.82 35.77
C ASN A 23 -13.53 -11.38 35.04
N PHE A 24 -13.56 -10.29 34.26
CA PHE A 24 -12.37 -9.57 33.79
C PHE A 24 -12.77 -8.14 33.41
N HIS A 25 -12.06 -7.12 33.92
CA HIS A 25 -11.86 -5.85 33.20
C HIS A 25 -10.76 -5.01 33.87
N LEU A 26 -9.84 -4.48 33.05
CA LEU A 26 -9.12 -3.25 33.39
C LEU A 26 -10.10 -2.06 33.35
N ILE A 27 -9.78 -1.00 34.08
CA ILE A 27 -9.66 0.37 33.56
C ILE A 27 -8.81 1.19 34.55
N ASP A 28 -8.06 2.14 33.99
CA ASP A 28 -7.22 3.13 34.65
C ASP A 28 -7.92 4.50 34.53
N ASP A 29 -8.03 5.27 35.62
CA ASP A 29 -7.90 6.74 35.58
C ASP A 29 -7.92 7.41 36.97
N SER A 30 -7.26 8.56 36.98
CA SER A 30 -6.92 9.54 38.02
C SER A 30 -7.97 10.07 39.03
N ASP A 31 -7.43 10.46 40.20
CA ASP A 31 -7.69 11.68 41.01
C ASP A 31 -9.00 11.92 41.83
N ASP A 32 -8.83 11.76 43.16
CA ASP A 32 -9.15 12.74 44.23
C ASP A 32 -10.64 12.93 44.69
N PRO A 33 -10.93 13.50 45.89
CA PRO A 33 -10.98 12.65 47.09
C PRO A 33 -12.22 12.84 48.01
N ALA A 34 -12.20 12.04 49.08
CA ALA A 34 -12.83 12.27 50.40
C ALA A 34 -14.38 12.24 50.50
N LEU A 35 -14.89 11.10 50.99
CA LEU A 35 -16.26 10.93 51.47
C LEU A 35 -16.50 11.63 52.81
N ALA A 36 -17.67 12.27 52.95
CA ALA A 36 -18.19 12.78 54.21
C ALA A 36 -18.86 11.68 55.06
N LEU A 37 -18.73 11.79 56.38
CA LEU A 37 -19.52 11.02 57.35
C LEU A 37 -20.87 11.70 57.63
N PRO A 38 -21.96 10.95 57.90
CA PRO A 38 -23.23 11.51 58.34
C PRO A 38 -23.32 11.76 59.86
N GLN A 39 -24.29 12.62 60.18
CA GLN A 39 -24.75 13.21 61.44
C GLN A 39 -25.09 12.17 62.56
N ILE A 40 -25.46 12.47 63.82
CA ILE A 40 -26.40 13.49 64.35
C ILE A 40 -26.18 13.73 65.87
N LEU A 41 -26.27 14.99 66.37
CA LEU A 41 -27.16 15.50 67.46
C LEU A 41 -26.65 16.80 68.14
N THR A 42 -27.61 17.60 68.62
CA THR A 42 -27.48 19.00 69.07
C THR A 42 -27.23 19.14 70.59
N PRO A 43 -26.79 20.32 71.08
CA PRO A 43 -27.79 21.31 71.53
C PRO A 43 -27.42 22.80 71.32
N ALA A 44 -28.41 23.67 71.56
CA ALA A 44 -28.30 25.11 71.79
C ALA A 44 -28.99 25.41 73.17
N PRO A 45 -29.10 26.65 73.72
CA PRO A 45 -28.82 27.96 73.11
C PRO A 45 -28.23 29.04 74.09
N VAL A 46 -28.33 30.31 73.66
CA VAL A 46 -28.29 31.59 74.42
C VAL A 46 -26.91 32.13 74.83
N GLY A 47 -26.61 33.34 74.35
CA GLY A 47 -25.45 34.13 74.80
C GLY A 47 -25.81 35.21 75.82
N SER A 48 -24.80 35.70 76.54
CA SER A 48 -24.85 37.02 77.19
C SER A 48 -23.42 37.52 77.50
N GLN A 49 -23.13 38.79 77.22
CA GLN A 49 -21.80 39.41 77.44
C GLN A 49 -21.54 39.78 78.91
N SER A 50 -22.27 39.21 79.86
CA SER A 50 -22.29 39.62 81.27
C SER A 50 -21.33 38.85 82.19
N TRP A 51 -20.78 37.71 81.77
CA TRP A 51 -19.86 36.93 82.62
C TRP A 51 -18.44 37.54 82.72
N ARG A 52 -18.03 38.35 81.73
CA ARG A 52 -16.72 39.03 81.71
C ARG A 52 -16.52 40.09 82.81
N LEU A 53 -17.54 40.40 83.61
CA LEU A 53 -17.44 41.27 84.79
C LEU A 53 -17.35 40.49 86.12
N LEU A 54 -17.48 39.17 86.11
CA LEU A 54 -17.05 38.29 87.22
C LEU A 54 -15.55 37.94 87.16
N VAL A 55 -14.77 38.58 86.29
CA VAL A 55 -13.30 38.52 86.29
C VAL A 55 -12.73 38.95 87.65
N ILE A 56 -13.28 40.01 88.25
CA ILE A 56 -12.49 40.87 89.13
C ILE A 56 -12.64 40.51 90.62
N SER A 57 -13.68 39.75 91.01
CA SER A 57 -13.95 39.43 92.41
C SER A 57 -13.21 38.20 92.95
N LEU A 58 -12.98 37.16 92.12
CA LEU A 58 -12.26 35.95 92.54
C LEU A 58 -10.73 36.13 92.49
N LEU A 59 -10.26 37.19 91.82
CA LEU A 59 -8.86 37.62 91.78
C LEU A 59 -8.32 38.14 93.13
N GLY A 60 -9.16 38.25 94.17
CA GLY A 60 -8.80 38.88 95.45
C GLY A 60 -8.23 37.98 96.54
N CYS A 61 -8.36 36.65 96.46
CA CYS A 61 -8.08 35.74 97.60
C CYS A 61 -6.89 34.77 97.44
N PHE A 62 -6.13 34.83 96.34
CA PHE A 62 -4.97 33.94 96.12
C PHE A 62 -3.61 34.65 96.06
N VAL A 63 -3.51 35.88 96.58
CA VAL A 63 -2.26 36.67 96.63
C VAL A 63 -1.36 36.30 97.84
N ALA A 64 -1.70 35.22 98.58
CA ALA A 64 -1.02 34.85 99.83
C ALA A 64 -0.60 33.37 99.93
N SER A 65 -0.16 32.74 98.83
CA SER A 65 0.47 31.40 98.85
C SER A 65 1.34 31.05 97.63
N GLY A 66 1.78 32.04 96.86
CA GLY A 66 2.48 31.84 95.57
C GLY A 66 3.83 31.11 95.62
N ALA A 67 4.51 31.05 96.77
CA ALA A 67 5.83 30.44 96.89
C ALA A 67 5.83 28.90 96.95
N ALA A 68 4.74 28.27 97.43
CA ALA A 68 4.69 26.83 97.65
C ALA A 68 4.14 26.04 96.44
N VAL A 69 3.19 26.62 95.70
CA VAL A 69 2.56 25.97 94.53
C VAL A 69 3.50 25.98 93.32
N GLY A 70 4.35 27.00 93.17
CA GLY A 70 5.33 27.07 92.08
C GLY A 70 6.32 25.90 92.10
N ALA A 71 6.83 25.52 93.27
CA ALA A 71 7.77 24.41 93.40
C ALA A 71 7.12 23.03 93.15
N PHE A 72 5.85 22.85 93.54
CA PHE A 72 5.14 21.59 93.36
C PHE A 72 4.66 21.39 91.91
N LEU A 73 4.21 22.46 91.23
CA LEU A 73 3.91 22.40 89.80
C LEU A 73 5.17 22.19 88.95
N TRP A 74 6.33 22.72 89.35
CA TRP A 74 7.60 22.46 88.63
C TRP A 74 8.14 21.03 88.79
N LEU A 75 7.67 20.29 89.80
CA LEU A 75 7.99 18.87 90.02
C LEU A 75 6.97 17.89 89.42
N ILE A 76 5.76 18.36 89.09
CA ILE A 76 4.70 17.57 88.42
C ILE A 76 4.60 17.88 86.92
N ASN A 77 5.12 19.02 86.48
CA ASN A 77 5.34 19.28 85.07
C ASN A 77 6.51 18.41 84.58
N LEU A 78 6.18 17.16 84.22
CA LEU A 78 7.04 16.28 83.44
C LEU A 78 7.66 17.10 82.29
N PRO A 79 8.97 16.97 82.02
CA PRO A 79 9.57 17.65 80.88
C PRO A 79 8.75 17.30 79.62
N PRO A 80 8.49 18.27 78.73
CA PRO A 80 7.66 18.00 77.56
C PRO A 80 8.25 16.83 76.79
N THR A 81 7.41 15.84 76.47
CA THR A 81 7.72 14.83 75.45
C THR A 81 8.26 15.56 74.23
N ALA A 82 9.39 15.12 73.68
CA ALA A 82 10.00 15.81 72.56
C ALA A 82 9.00 15.95 71.42
N ASN A 83 8.72 17.19 70.98
CA ASN A 83 7.81 17.44 69.85
C ASN A 83 8.54 17.09 68.55
N CYS A 84 8.52 15.81 68.19
CA CYS A 84 9.25 15.25 67.05
C CYS A 84 8.83 15.85 65.68
N GLU A 85 7.72 16.59 65.62
CA GLU A 85 7.32 17.42 64.48
C GLU A 85 8.23 18.65 64.24
N THR A 86 9.03 19.07 65.23
CA THR A 86 9.84 20.30 65.16
C THR A 86 11.31 20.05 65.54
N THR A 87 12.12 19.74 64.53
CA THR A 87 13.56 19.44 64.62
C THR A 87 14.37 20.47 65.41
N ALA A 88 13.95 21.74 65.41
CA ALA A 88 14.61 22.85 66.11
C ALA A 88 14.58 22.75 67.66
N THR A 89 13.82 21.82 68.25
CA THR A 89 13.70 21.69 69.72
C THR A 89 14.47 20.50 70.31
N VAL A 90 15.00 19.61 69.45
CA VAL A 90 15.58 18.32 69.86
C VAL A 90 17.07 18.46 70.23
N THR A 91 17.32 19.09 71.39
CA THR A 91 18.65 19.54 71.83
C THR A 91 19.44 18.56 72.69
N THR A 92 18.85 17.43 73.10
CA THR A 92 19.52 16.40 73.92
C THR A 92 19.47 15.04 73.26
N ASP A 93 20.54 14.25 73.41
CA ASP A 93 20.66 12.92 72.80
C ASP A 93 19.51 11.99 73.20
N ARG A 94 18.98 12.12 74.42
CA ARG A 94 17.81 11.36 74.90
C ARG A 94 16.51 11.75 74.17
N ALA A 95 16.36 13.02 73.79
CA ALA A 95 15.25 13.48 72.97
C ALA A 95 15.41 13.07 71.50
N GLN A 96 16.64 13.07 70.97
CA GLN A 96 16.94 12.59 69.62
C GLN A 96 16.65 11.09 69.50
N LEU A 97 17.08 10.30 70.48
CA LEU A 97 16.77 8.87 70.58
C LEU A 97 15.27 8.60 70.64
N PHE A 98 14.53 9.34 71.49
CA PHE A 98 13.08 9.17 71.62
C PHE A 98 12.34 9.46 70.30
N CYS A 99 12.75 10.50 69.56
CA CYS A 99 12.17 10.79 68.25
C CYS A 99 12.59 9.78 67.18
N ALA A 100 13.84 9.29 67.20
CA ALA A 100 14.28 8.22 66.30
C ALA A 100 13.53 6.90 66.56
N GLN A 101 13.25 6.58 67.83
CA GLN A 101 12.43 5.43 68.21
C GLN A 101 10.97 5.59 67.76
N THR A 102 10.36 6.74 68.04
CA THR A 102 8.98 7.05 67.61
C THR A 102 8.84 7.04 66.09
N ALA A 103 9.87 7.47 65.35
CA ALA A 103 9.91 7.39 63.90
C ALA A 103 10.05 5.92 63.44
N ALA A 104 11.01 5.15 63.99
CA ALA A 104 11.21 3.75 63.63
C ALA A 104 10.00 2.84 63.97
N GLU A 105 9.12 3.25 64.88
CA GLU A 105 7.82 2.60 65.15
C GLU A 105 6.83 2.70 63.97
N SER A 106 7.06 3.58 62.99
CA SER A 106 6.29 3.62 61.73
C SER A 106 6.45 2.33 60.90
N GLY A 107 7.58 1.64 61.06
CA GLY A 107 8.00 0.51 60.22
C GLY A 107 8.51 0.91 58.82
N GLU A 108 8.55 2.21 58.51
CA GLU A 108 9.08 2.76 57.26
C GLU A 108 10.62 2.56 57.22
N LEU A 109 11.14 2.03 56.12
CA LEU A 109 12.56 1.70 56.02
C LEU A 109 13.46 2.95 56.18
N SER A 110 13.07 4.09 55.62
CA SER A 110 13.83 5.34 55.73
C SER A 110 13.98 5.81 57.18
N ASP A 111 12.94 5.66 58.00
CA ASP A 111 12.93 6.10 59.39
C ASP A 111 13.86 5.22 60.23
N VAL A 112 13.83 3.90 59.98
CA VAL A 112 14.71 2.92 60.63
C VAL A 112 16.18 3.14 60.24
N LEU A 113 16.47 3.41 58.97
CA LEU A 113 17.84 3.72 58.52
C LEU A 113 18.34 5.06 59.05
N ALA A 114 17.48 6.07 59.18
CA ALA A 114 17.81 7.34 59.81
C ALA A 114 18.10 7.17 61.33
N ALA A 115 17.32 6.32 62.01
CA ALA A 115 17.55 5.98 63.41
C ALA A 115 18.89 5.23 63.63
N LEU A 116 19.24 4.29 62.74
CA LEU A 116 20.55 3.63 62.73
C LEU A 116 21.69 4.62 62.48
N ALA A 117 21.55 5.53 61.51
CA ALA A 117 22.57 6.52 61.17
C ALA A 117 22.84 7.51 62.31
N LEU A 118 21.81 7.86 63.11
CA LEU A 118 21.94 8.69 64.30
C LEU A 118 22.77 7.99 65.40
N VAL A 119 22.44 6.73 65.70
CA VAL A 119 22.99 6.01 66.85
C VAL A 119 24.33 5.33 66.53
N GLY A 120 24.57 4.94 65.28
CA GLY A 120 25.80 4.25 64.86
C GLY A 120 27.09 5.06 65.02
N SER A 121 27.01 6.33 65.43
CA SER A 121 28.17 7.15 65.82
C SER A 121 28.44 7.18 67.33
N TRP A 122 27.59 6.55 68.15
CA TRP A 122 27.69 6.59 69.62
C TRP A 122 28.62 5.49 70.10
N THR A 123 29.78 5.85 70.65
CA THR A 123 30.75 4.89 71.19
C THR A 123 30.45 4.55 72.65
N ALA A 124 31.22 3.61 73.24
CA ALA A 124 31.08 3.21 74.64
C ALA A 124 31.26 4.35 75.68
N ASP A 125 31.78 5.51 75.27
CA ASP A 125 31.88 6.72 76.09
C ASP A 125 30.56 7.52 76.16
N HIS A 126 29.57 7.19 75.30
CA HIS A 126 28.29 7.90 75.23
C HIS A 126 27.36 7.50 76.38
N PRO A 127 26.72 8.45 77.11
CA PRO A 127 25.90 8.14 78.28
C PRO A 127 24.74 7.17 78.05
N LEU A 128 24.22 7.10 76.82
CA LEU A 128 23.09 6.24 76.46
C LEU A 128 23.52 4.95 75.76
N TYR A 129 24.81 4.72 75.48
CA TYR A 129 25.31 3.62 74.66
C TYR A 129 24.63 2.27 74.95
N TYR A 130 24.68 1.83 76.21
CA TYR A 130 24.09 0.54 76.64
C TYR A 130 22.55 0.52 76.62
N GLU A 131 21.88 1.67 76.66
CA GLU A 131 20.41 1.77 76.58
C GLU A 131 19.92 1.55 75.13
N VAL A 132 20.74 1.86 74.12
CA VAL A 132 20.35 1.76 72.70
C VAL A 132 20.80 0.49 72.00
N GLN A 133 21.77 -0.27 72.54
CA GLN A 133 22.24 -1.52 71.91
C GLN A 133 21.10 -2.50 71.49
N PRO A 134 20.03 -2.73 72.30
CA PRO A 134 18.90 -3.57 71.86
C PRO A 134 18.10 -2.98 70.69
N LEU A 135 18.01 -1.65 70.60
CA LEU A 135 17.34 -0.95 69.50
C LEU A 135 18.19 -0.99 68.22
N VAL A 136 19.51 -0.81 68.34
CA VAL A 136 20.46 -0.98 67.24
C VAL A 136 20.38 -2.40 66.69
N GLU A 137 20.33 -3.43 67.54
CA GLU A 137 20.16 -4.82 67.11
C GLU A 137 18.83 -5.01 66.34
N GLN A 138 17.72 -4.53 66.90
CA GLN A 138 16.40 -4.65 66.27
C GLN A 138 16.33 -3.95 64.91
N TRP A 139 16.81 -2.70 64.81
CA TRP A 139 16.82 -1.94 63.57
C TRP A 139 17.80 -2.51 62.54
N SER A 140 18.95 -3.04 62.98
CA SER A 140 19.92 -3.73 62.11
C SER A 140 19.29 -4.96 61.43
N TRP A 141 18.45 -5.72 62.15
CA TRP A 141 17.69 -6.83 61.57
C TRP A 141 16.67 -6.37 60.51
N VAL A 142 16.03 -5.21 60.71
CA VAL A 142 15.12 -4.63 59.70
C VAL A 142 15.89 -4.21 58.45
N ALA A 143 17.04 -3.55 58.60
CA ALA A 143 17.91 -3.17 57.48
C ALA A 143 18.41 -4.39 56.68
N LEU A 144 18.86 -5.46 57.38
CA LEU A 144 19.29 -6.70 56.74
C LEU A 144 18.14 -7.41 56.00
N LYS A 145 16.94 -7.42 56.57
CA LYS A 145 15.74 -7.99 55.94
C LYS A 145 15.26 -7.17 54.74
N ALA A 146 15.43 -5.85 54.77
CA ALA A 146 15.18 -4.98 53.62
C ALA A 146 16.17 -5.25 52.48
N ALA A 147 17.46 -5.41 52.80
CA ALA A 147 18.47 -5.82 51.81
C ALA A 147 18.14 -7.17 51.14
N GLU A 148 17.66 -8.14 51.92
CA GLU A 148 17.20 -9.42 51.38
C GLU A 148 15.95 -9.26 50.48
N GLN A 149 15.00 -8.40 50.89
CA GLN A 149 13.80 -8.11 50.11
C GLN A 149 14.17 -7.47 48.76
N GLU A 150 15.09 -6.51 48.77
CA GLU A 150 15.60 -5.78 47.60
C GLU A 150 16.22 -6.71 46.56
N LEU A 151 17.08 -7.62 47.01
CA LEU A 151 17.64 -8.70 46.18
C LEU A 151 16.56 -9.58 45.54
N ARG A 152 15.47 -9.87 46.27
CA ARG A 152 14.41 -10.78 45.82
C ARG A 152 13.38 -10.12 44.89
N SER A 153 13.06 -8.84 45.07
CA SER A 153 12.06 -8.14 44.23
C SER A 153 12.71 -7.44 43.04
N ASN A 154 13.71 -6.61 43.28
CA ASN A 154 14.24 -5.68 42.28
C ASN A 154 15.49 -6.24 41.59
N GLY A 155 16.21 -7.15 42.26
CA GLY A 155 17.41 -7.77 41.71
C GLY A 155 18.63 -6.85 41.72
N SER A 156 18.72 -5.95 42.71
CA SER A 156 19.84 -5.02 42.85
C SER A 156 20.78 -5.44 44.00
N MET A 157 21.89 -6.09 43.64
CA MET A 157 22.95 -6.45 44.59
C MET A 157 23.63 -5.20 45.20
N ALA A 158 23.75 -4.12 44.42
CA ALA A 158 24.35 -2.87 44.86
C ALA A 158 23.49 -2.15 45.92
N GLU A 159 22.17 -2.10 45.74
CA GLU A 159 21.25 -1.47 46.70
C GLU A 159 21.12 -2.32 47.98
N ALA A 160 21.09 -3.65 47.86
CA ALA A 160 21.16 -4.53 49.03
C ALA A 160 22.47 -4.35 49.82
N GLN A 161 23.61 -4.19 49.15
CA GLN A 161 24.88 -3.89 49.83
C GLN A 161 24.88 -2.50 50.48
N ALA A 162 24.24 -1.50 49.86
CA ALA A 162 24.07 -0.18 50.46
C ALA A 162 23.21 -0.24 51.74
N LEU A 163 22.11 -1.01 51.72
CA LEU A 163 21.24 -1.24 52.89
C LEU A 163 21.96 -1.94 54.04
N VAL A 164 22.79 -2.95 53.75
CA VAL A 164 23.67 -3.58 54.77
C VAL A 164 24.71 -2.59 55.31
N GLY A 165 25.17 -1.63 54.51
CA GLY A 165 26.11 -0.58 54.91
C GLY A 165 25.63 0.36 56.03
N TYR A 166 24.32 0.40 56.33
CA TYR A 166 23.77 1.15 57.46
C TYR A 166 23.87 0.42 58.81
N ILE A 167 24.28 -0.86 58.84
CA ILE A 167 24.40 -1.66 60.07
C ILE A 167 25.71 -1.29 60.81
N PRO A 168 25.65 -0.74 62.04
CA PRO A 168 26.84 -0.35 62.79
C PRO A 168 27.75 -1.53 63.15
N ALA A 169 29.06 -1.29 63.22
CA ALA A 169 30.05 -2.34 63.46
C ALA A 169 30.05 -2.92 64.89
N ASP A 170 29.46 -2.21 65.85
CA ASP A 170 29.22 -2.62 67.23
C ASP A 170 27.91 -3.42 67.42
N SER A 171 27.03 -3.41 66.43
CA SER A 171 25.76 -4.17 66.43
C SER A 171 26.01 -5.67 66.50
N ALA A 172 25.25 -6.37 67.36
CA ALA A 172 25.24 -7.83 67.43
C ALA A 172 24.89 -8.51 66.09
N VAL A 173 24.20 -7.79 65.18
CA VAL A 173 23.82 -8.29 63.85
C VAL A 173 24.96 -8.17 62.84
N PHE A 174 25.96 -7.30 63.07
CA PHE A 174 26.99 -6.96 62.06
C PHE A 174 27.73 -8.19 61.51
N ALA A 175 28.17 -9.10 62.38
CA ALA A 175 28.84 -10.33 61.95
C ALA A 175 27.93 -11.23 61.08
N THR A 176 26.64 -11.31 61.42
CA THR A 176 25.64 -12.05 60.64
C THR A 176 25.41 -11.38 59.28
N ALA A 177 25.27 -10.06 59.26
CA ALA A 177 25.07 -9.27 58.05
C ALA A 177 26.26 -9.39 57.09
N GLN A 178 27.49 -9.30 57.60
CA GLN A 178 28.72 -9.43 56.81
C GLN A 178 28.93 -10.85 56.24
N ASN A 179 28.52 -11.90 56.96
CA ASN A 179 28.54 -13.26 56.42
C ASN A 179 27.43 -13.46 55.36
N THR A 180 26.27 -12.85 55.59
CA THR A 180 25.11 -12.91 54.69
C THR A 180 25.40 -12.22 53.36
N ILE A 181 25.93 -11.00 53.38
CA ILE A 181 26.27 -10.24 52.17
C ILE A 181 27.38 -10.93 51.36
N ALA A 182 28.38 -11.54 52.00
CA ALA A 182 29.43 -12.30 51.32
C ALA A 182 28.87 -13.56 50.64
N THR A 183 27.91 -14.24 51.29
CA THR A 183 27.20 -15.38 50.69
C THR A 183 26.38 -14.93 49.47
N TRP A 184 25.63 -13.83 49.58
CA TRP A 184 24.87 -13.27 48.48
C TRP A 184 25.75 -12.81 47.31
N GLN A 185 26.90 -12.17 47.57
CA GLN A 185 27.87 -11.78 46.53
C GLN A 185 28.37 -13.00 45.76
N SER A 186 28.77 -14.08 46.45
CA SER A 186 29.20 -15.32 45.80
C SER A 186 28.09 -15.97 44.96
N GLU A 187 26.85 -16.03 45.44
CA GLU A 187 25.72 -16.52 44.65
C GLU A 187 25.37 -15.60 43.47
N TRP A 188 25.60 -14.30 43.62
CA TRP A 188 25.35 -13.30 42.58
C TRP A 188 26.34 -13.43 41.42
N GLU A 189 27.64 -13.49 41.70
CA GLU A 189 28.69 -13.72 40.70
C GLU A 189 28.47 -15.05 39.95
N GLN A 190 28.04 -16.11 40.66
CA GLN A 190 27.67 -17.38 40.04
C GLN A 190 26.46 -17.24 39.10
N GLY A 191 25.38 -16.57 39.54
CA GLY A 191 24.20 -16.31 38.72
C GLY A 191 24.50 -15.48 37.47
N GLU A 192 25.32 -14.44 37.60
CA GLU A 192 25.78 -13.62 36.46
C GLU A 192 26.64 -14.42 35.48
N ALA A 193 27.55 -15.26 35.96
CA ALA A 193 28.36 -16.12 35.11
C ALA A 193 27.51 -17.14 34.32
N LEU A 194 26.54 -17.79 34.97
CA LEU A 194 25.60 -18.71 34.33
C LEU A 194 24.75 -17.99 33.27
N LEU A 195 24.24 -16.78 33.58
CA LEU A 195 23.48 -15.97 32.64
C LEU A 195 24.34 -15.52 31.45
N ALA A 196 25.60 -15.13 31.66
CA ALA A 196 26.52 -14.74 30.60
C ALA A 196 26.79 -15.91 29.62
N ILE A 197 27.01 -17.12 30.15
CA ILE A 197 27.13 -18.34 29.34
C ILE A 197 25.84 -18.58 28.54
N ALA A 198 24.67 -18.40 29.16
CA ALA A 198 23.39 -18.57 28.48
C ALA A 198 23.18 -17.56 27.33
N GLN A 199 23.52 -16.28 27.55
CA GLN A 199 23.41 -15.24 26.51
C GLN A 199 24.36 -15.47 25.34
N GLU A 200 25.58 -15.97 25.58
CA GLU A 200 26.48 -16.33 24.48
C GLU A 200 25.99 -17.58 23.74
N ALA A 201 25.53 -18.61 24.45
CA ALA A 201 24.92 -19.79 23.84
C ALA A 201 23.70 -19.42 22.96
N LEU A 202 22.86 -18.48 23.39
CA LEU A 202 21.73 -17.96 22.60
C LEU A 202 22.20 -17.33 21.27
N LYS A 203 23.23 -16.47 21.28
CA LYS A 203 23.78 -15.89 20.04
C LYS A 203 24.31 -16.96 19.08
N GLN A 204 24.98 -17.97 19.61
CA GLN A 204 25.52 -19.10 18.84
C GLN A 204 24.45 -20.13 18.43
N LYS A 205 23.17 -19.92 18.79
CA LYS A 205 22.04 -20.83 18.58
C LYS A 205 22.18 -22.19 19.29
N ASP A 206 23.00 -22.25 20.34
CA ASP A 206 23.21 -23.42 21.20
C ASP A 206 22.10 -23.50 22.27
N TRP A 207 20.91 -23.92 21.82
CA TRP A 207 19.77 -24.15 22.70
C TRP A 207 20.04 -25.17 23.82
N PRO A 208 20.75 -26.30 23.60
CA PRO A 208 21.15 -27.20 24.68
C PRO A 208 21.91 -26.52 25.80
N THR A 209 22.97 -25.77 25.50
CA THR A 209 23.79 -25.09 26.52
C THR A 209 22.98 -24.01 27.24
N ALA A 210 22.20 -23.19 26.51
CA ALA A 210 21.33 -22.18 27.14
C ALA A 210 20.27 -22.82 28.07
N THR A 211 19.70 -23.96 27.68
CA THR A 211 18.71 -24.69 28.50
C THR A 211 19.36 -25.32 29.74
N LEU A 212 20.62 -25.75 29.66
CA LEU A 212 21.37 -26.24 30.82
C LEU A 212 21.61 -25.13 31.85
N GLN A 213 21.91 -23.90 31.41
CA GLN A 213 22.07 -22.77 32.33
C GLN A 213 20.76 -22.41 33.06
N VAL A 214 19.58 -22.61 32.46
CA VAL A 214 18.29 -22.47 33.16
C VAL A 214 18.19 -23.44 34.34
N GLN A 215 18.70 -24.67 34.19
CA GLN A 215 18.69 -25.66 35.28
C GLN A 215 19.67 -25.28 36.37
N ALA A 216 20.90 -24.88 36.01
CA ALA A 216 21.90 -24.40 36.97
C ALA A 216 21.42 -23.15 37.76
N LEU A 217 20.75 -22.20 37.10
CA LEU A 217 20.14 -21.04 37.76
C LEU A 217 18.99 -21.44 38.72
N ALA A 218 18.29 -22.55 38.44
CA ALA A 218 17.24 -23.08 39.32
C ALA A 218 17.78 -23.81 40.56
N GLU A 219 19.07 -24.17 40.58
CA GLU A 219 19.74 -24.78 41.73
C GLU A 219 20.28 -23.73 42.74
N LEU A 220 20.34 -22.44 42.36
CA LEU A 220 20.75 -21.35 43.26
C LEU A 220 19.68 -21.06 44.34
N ASN A 221 20.11 -20.64 45.54
CA ASN A 221 19.19 -20.44 46.66
C ASN A 221 18.31 -19.20 46.47
N ASN A 222 18.92 -18.07 46.10
CA ASN A 222 18.26 -16.78 45.91
C ASN A 222 17.11 -16.84 44.88
N SER A 223 15.92 -16.36 45.26
CA SER A 223 14.72 -16.40 44.42
C SER A 223 14.80 -15.53 43.16
N HIS A 224 15.63 -14.48 43.16
CA HIS A 224 15.86 -13.69 41.94
C HIS A 224 16.40 -14.57 40.81
N TRP A 225 17.44 -15.36 41.08
CA TRP A 225 18.00 -16.29 40.11
C TRP A 225 17.04 -17.45 39.82
N ARG A 226 16.64 -18.17 40.87
CA ARG A 226 15.87 -19.42 40.76
C ARG A 226 14.44 -19.27 40.23
N VAL A 227 13.83 -18.09 40.37
CA VAL A 227 12.46 -17.83 39.92
C VAL A 227 12.44 -16.79 38.80
N ASN A 228 12.89 -15.56 39.07
CA ASN A 228 12.69 -14.44 38.15
C ASN A 228 13.53 -14.63 36.87
N GLN A 229 14.84 -14.92 37.02
CA GLN A 229 15.76 -15.08 35.90
C GLN A 229 15.55 -16.42 35.17
N VAL A 230 15.27 -17.52 35.89
CA VAL A 230 14.82 -18.78 35.28
C VAL A 230 13.60 -18.57 34.37
N GLN A 231 12.59 -17.82 34.81
CA GLN A 231 11.43 -17.50 33.97
C GLN A 231 11.78 -16.58 32.79
N ALA A 232 12.60 -15.55 33.01
CA ALA A 232 13.02 -14.61 31.97
C ALA A 232 13.82 -15.30 30.86
N LEU A 233 14.89 -16.02 31.22
CA LEU A 233 15.72 -16.78 30.29
C LEU A 233 14.92 -17.88 29.57
N SER A 234 14.00 -18.56 30.27
CA SER A 234 13.10 -19.54 29.65
C SER A 234 12.15 -18.92 28.62
N ARG A 235 11.69 -17.68 28.83
CA ARG A 235 10.90 -16.93 27.82
C ARG A 235 11.78 -16.57 26.62
N GLN A 236 12.96 -16.01 26.88
CA GLN A 236 13.92 -15.61 25.83
C GLN A 236 14.33 -16.80 24.94
N ILE A 237 14.67 -17.96 25.52
CA ILE A 237 15.00 -19.18 24.76
C ILE A 237 13.85 -19.59 23.83
N ARG A 238 12.58 -19.49 24.27
CA ARG A 238 11.44 -19.82 23.41
C ARG A 238 11.25 -18.80 22.28
N GLN A 239 11.38 -17.51 22.58
CA GLN A 239 11.29 -16.43 21.60
C GLN A 239 12.37 -16.55 20.52
N GLU A 240 13.63 -16.73 20.92
CA GLU A 240 14.77 -16.91 20.01
C GLU A 240 14.63 -18.17 19.14
N ARG A 241 14.15 -19.29 19.70
CA ARG A 241 13.89 -20.51 18.91
C ARG A 241 12.80 -20.29 17.86
N GLN A 242 11.68 -19.68 18.23
CA GLN A 242 10.60 -19.35 17.30
C GLN A 242 11.07 -18.37 16.21
N ALA A 243 11.85 -17.36 16.59
CA ALA A 243 12.44 -16.39 15.68
C ALA A 243 13.43 -17.03 14.70
N GLN A 244 14.25 -17.98 15.17
CA GLN A 244 15.17 -18.76 14.33
C GLN A 244 14.41 -19.70 13.39
N GLU A 245 13.36 -20.38 13.84
CA GLU A 245 12.50 -21.22 12.99
C GLU A 245 11.81 -20.43 11.87
N LEU A 246 11.41 -19.17 12.13
CA LEU A 246 10.92 -18.25 11.10
C LEU A 246 12.02 -17.87 10.10
N LEU A 247 13.23 -17.56 10.57
CA LEU A 247 14.37 -17.25 9.70
C LEU A 247 14.73 -18.44 8.80
N ASP A 248 14.84 -19.64 9.34
CA ASP A 248 15.19 -20.84 8.58
C ASP A 248 14.12 -21.17 7.52
N ARG A 249 12.84 -20.98 7.86
CA ARG A 249 11.73 -21.09 6.90
C ARG A 249 11.80 -20.04 5.80
N ALA A 250 12.11 -18.79 6.14
CA ALA A 250 12.27 -17.71 5.15
C ALA A 250 13.44 -18.00 4.20
N VAL A 251 14.60 -18.41 4.72
CA VAL A 251 15.77 -18.78 3.91
C VAL A 251 15.47 -19.98 3.00
N ALA A 252 14.82 -21.03 3.51
CA ALA A 252 14.40 -22.18 2.70
C ALA A 252 13.39 -21.79 1.61
N THR A 253 12.52 -20.82 1.88
CA THR A 253 11.57 -20.27 0.89
C THR A 253 12.28 -19.47 -0.19
N ALA A 254 13.29 -18.66 0.17
CA ALA A 254 14.08 -17.86 -0.76
C ALA A 254 15.10 -18.67 -1.59
N ALA A 255 15.58 -19.82 -1.09
CA ALA A 255 16.66 -20.58 -1.70
C ALA A 255 16.45 -20.95 -3.20
N PRO A 256 15.24 -21.32 -3.68
CA PRO A 256 14.99 -21.59 -5.10
C PRO A 256 14.92 -20.33 -5.99
N GLY A 257 14.91 -19.12 -5.40
CA GLY A 257 14.78 -17.86 -6.11
C GLY A 257 13.40 -17.59 -6.73
N GLY A 258 13.32 -16.47 -7.46
CA GLY A 258 12.10 -15.92 -8.04
C GLY A 258 11.42 -14.86 -7.15
N SER A 259 10.78 -13.86 -7.78
CA SER A 259 10.13 -12.73 -7.10
C SER A 259 9.21 -13.15 -5.96
N ASP A 260 8.31 -14.08 -6.25
CA ASP A 260 7.19 -14.39 -5.39
C ASP A 260 7.68 -15.13 -4.13
N ARG A 261 8.74 -15.92 -4.28
CA ARG A 261 9.44 -16.59 -3.18
C ARG A 261 10.26 -15.63 -2.34
N LEU A 262 10.94 -14.67 -2.96
CA LEU A 262 11.66 -13.61 -2.25
C LEU A 262 10.70 -12.72 -1.44
N ALA A 263 9.53 -12.39 -2.01
CA ALA A 263 8.47 -11.66 -1.33
C ALA A 263 7.88 -12.45 -0.15
N ALA A 264 7.59 -13.74 -0.32
CA ALA A 264 7.10 -14.61 0.75
C ALA A 264 8.13 -14.85 1.87
N ALA A 265 9.42 -14.91 1.51
CA ALA A 265 10.52 -15.01 2.47
C ALA A 265 10.69 -13.70 3.28
N LEU A 266 10.60 -12.54 2.63
CA LEU A 266 10.56 -11.23 3.30
C LEU A 266 9.37 -11.11 4.24
N ASP A 267 8.17 -11.51 3.81
CA ASP A 267 6.97 -11.51 4.66
C ASP A 267 7.18 -12.38 5.92
N THR A 268 7.66 -13.61 5.74
CA THR A 268 7.98 -14.54 6.85
C THR A 268 9.05 -13.96 7.79
N ALA A 269 10.12 -13.38 7.26
CA ALA A 269 11.22 -12.82 8.06
C ALA A 269 10.89 -11.45 8.67
N SER A 270 9.87 -10.73 8.17
CA SER A 270 9.38 -9.49 8.76
C SER A 270 8.59 -9.72 10.06
N GLN A 271 8.11 -10.95 10.29
CA GLN A 271 7.42 -11.38 11.52
C GLN A 271 8.39 -11.76 12.66
N ILE A 272 9.71 -11.71 12.42
CA ILE A 272 10.74 -11.94 13.43
C ILE A 272 10.81 -10.72 14.35
N ASP A 273 10.65 -10.94 15.66
CA ASP A 273 10.72 -9.90 16.69
C ASP A 273 12.06 -9.16 16.67
N GLU A 274 12.00 -7.82 16.61
CA GLU A 274 13.18 -6.95 16.43
C GLU A 274 14.19 -7.03 17.60
N GLY A 275 13.77 -7.50 18.78
CA GLY A 275 14.63 -7.67 19.96
C GLY A 275 15.49 -8.94 19.94
N THR A 276 15.33 -9.82 18.94
CA THR A 276 15.99 -11.14 18.92
C THR A 276 17.35 -11.14 18.22
N TYR A 277 18.25 -12.03 18.65
CA TYR A 277 19.51 -12.33 17.94
C TYR A 277 19.24 -12.90 16.54
N ALA A 278 18.17 -13.71 16.40
CA ALA A 278 17.71 -14.18 15.10
C ALA A 278 17.39 -13.02 14.11
N ARG A 279 16.84 -11.90 14.59
CA ARG A 279 16.62 -10.71 13.74
C ARG A 279 17.93 -10.13 13.21
N GLN A 280 18.94 -9.98 14.07
CA GLN A 280 20.24 -9.44 13.68
C GLN A 280 20.89 -10.30 12.59
N HIS A 281 20.76 -11.63 12.71
CA HIS A 281 21.18 -12.59 11.68
C HIS A 281 20.32 -12.56 10.41
N ALA A 282 19.03 -12.17 10.50
CA ALA A 282 18.14 -12.03 9.35
C ALA A 282 18.45 -10.78 8.49
N GLN A 283 18.94 -9.69 9.09
CA GLN A 283 19.14 -8.41 8.40
C GLN A 283 19.92 -8.47 7.06
N PRO A 284 21.04 -9.21 6.91
CA PRO A 284 21.71 -9.32 5.61
C PRO A 284 20.85 -10.02 4.54
N TYR A 285 20.02 -11.00 4.93
CA TYR A 285 19.07 -11.67 4.03
C TYR A 285 17.96 -10.70 3.61
N LEU A 286 17.34 -10.01 4.58
CA LEU A 286 16.32 -8.99 4.33
C LEU A 286 16.81 -7.92 3.34
N ASN A 287 18.05 -7.46 3.52
CA ASN A 287 18.67 -6.48 2.61
C ASN A 287 18.82 -7.05 1.20
N ARG A 288 19.43 -8.23 1.07
CA ARG A 288 19.66 -8.90 -0.22
C ARG A 288 18.36 -9.17 -0.96
N TRP A 289 17.32 -9.67 -0.28
CA TRP A 289 16.02 -9.97 -0.89
C TRP A 289 15.28 -8.70 -1.32
N SER A 290 15.26 -7.65 -0.48
CA SER A 290 14.66 -6.37 -0.86
C SER A 290 15.39 -5.75 -2.06
N ASP A 291 16.72 -5.75 -2.08
CA ASP A 291 17.52 -5.18 -3.19
C ASP A 291 17.23 -5.92 -4.51
N LEU A 292 17.17 -7.26 -4.49
CA LEU A 292 16.81 -8.07 -5.66
C LEU A 292 15.38 -7.81 -6.17
N LEU A 293 14.42 -7.56 -5.26
CA LEU A 293 13.05 -7.18 -5.64
C LEU A 293 12.98 -5.76 -6.21
N LEU A 294 13.81 -4.84 -5.72
CA LEU A 294 13.90 -3.46 -6.20
C LEU A 294 14.50 -3.39 -7.61
N ASP A 295 15.56 -4.16 -7.87
CA ASP A 295 16.16 -4.29 -9.21
C ASP A 295 15.15 -4.87 -10.21
N LEU A 296 14.51 -6.00 -9.87
CA LEU A 296 13.48 -6.61 -10.71
C LEU A 296 12.25 -5.70 -10.88
N GLY A 297 11.90 -4.91 -9.87
CA GLY A 297 10.83 -3.92 -9.94
C GLY A 297 11.14 -2.81 -10.93
N LEU A 298 12.40 -2.37 -11.01
CA LEU A 298 12.85 -1.41 -12.03
C LEU A 298 12.84 -2.01 -13.45
N ASP A 299 13.25 -3.27 -13.62
CA ASP A 299 13.14 -4.00 -14.89
C ASP A 299 11.68 -4.10 -15.37
N LYS A 300 10.76 -4.39 -14.45
CA LYS A 300 9.31 -4.40 -14.72
C LYS A 300 8.79 -3.01 -15.06
N TRP A 301 9.29 -1.96 -14.41
CA TRP A 301 8.96 -0.58 -14.76
C TRP A 301 9.43 -0.20 -16.17
N TYR A 302 10.64 -0.57 -16.59
CA TYR A 302 11.11 -0.39 -17.96
C TYR A 302 10.23 -1.14 -18.97
N SER A 303 9.87 -2.38 -18.64
CA SER A 303 8.96 -3.23 -19.43
C SER A 303 7.50 -2.74 -19.47
N SER A 304 7.18 -1.64 -18.79
CA SER A 304 5.83 -1.08 -18.60
C SER A 304 4.85 -2.00 -17.86
N GLU A 305 5.34 -3.02 -17.16
CA GLU A 305 4.58 -3.87 -16.24
C GLU A 305 4.45 -3.18 -14.87
N LEU A 306 3.78 -2.03 -14.84
CA LEU A 306 3.80 -1.11 -13.69
C LEU A 306 3.15 -1.70 -12.43
N ASP A 307 2.13 -2.55 -12.57
CA ASP A 307 1.50 -3.25 -11.44
C ASP A 307 2.45 -4.27 -10.80
N ALA A 308 3.26 -4.96 -11.60
CA ALA A 308 4.30 -5.85 -11.10
C ALA A 308 5.42 -5.06 -10.40
N ALA A 309 5.88 -3.96 -10.99
CA ALA A 309 6.84 -3.05 -10.34
C ALA A 309 6.34 -2.54 -8.98
N LEU A 310 5.05 -2.22 -8.88
CA LEU A 310 4.41 -1.79 -7.63
C LEU A 310 4.30 -2.91 -6.59
N ALA A 311 3.96 -4.13 -7.01
CA ALA A 311 3.93 -5.28 -6.11
C ALA A 311 5.33 -5.57 -5.52
N LEU A 312 6.35 -5.61 -6.38
CA LEU A 312 7.74 -5.85 -5.99
C LEU A 312 8.27 -4.76 -5.03
N GLY A 313 7.99 -3.48 -5.32
CA GLY A 313 8.30 -2.37 -4.43
C GLY A 313 7.62 -2.49 -3.06
N ARG A 314 6.33 -2.88 -3.02
CA ARG A 314 5.62 -3.11 -1.75
C ARG A 314 6.21 -4.25 -0.94
N SER A 315 6.57 -5.36 -1.57
CA SER A 315 7.24 -6.47 -0.90
C SER A 315 8.63 -6.09 -0.38
N ALA A 316 9.41 -5.31 -1.14
CA ALA A 316 10.70 -4.81 -0.68
C ALA A 316 10.61 -3.87 0.52
N ALA A 317 9.49 -3.13 0.65
CA ALA A 317 9.22 -2.21 1.76
C ALA A 317 8.95 -2.91 3.12
N LEU A 318 8.75 -4.24 3.14
CA LEU A 318 8.64 -5.02 4.38
C LEU A 318 9.95 -5.05 5.20
N ASN A 319 11.09 -4.70 4.59
CA ASN A 319 12.35 -4.46 5.28
C ASN A 319 12.46 -2.97 5.66
N PRO A 320 12.45 -2.59 6.96
CA PRO A 320 12.53 -1.19 7.38
C PRO A 320 13.75 -0.44 6.83
N SER A 321 14.89 -1.12 6.68
CA SER A 321 16.13 -0.51 6.15
C SER A 321 16.09 -0.19 4.65
N ARG A 322 15.09 -0.71 3.92
CA ARG A 322 14.87 -0.47 2.48
C ARG A 322 13.54 0.23 2.17
N ALA A 323 12.68 0.43 3.17
CA ALA A 323 11.37 1.05 3.03
C ALA A 323 11.40 2.41 2.29
N LYS A 324 12.39 3.29 2.54
CA LYS A 324 12.54 4.57 1.82
C LYS A 324 12.75 4.37 0.30
N VAL A 325 13.72 3.55 -0.09
CA VAL A 325 14.05 3.28 -1.50
C VAL A 325 12.89 2.54 -2.19
N ALA A 326 12.25 1.62 -1.50
CA ALA A 326 11.06 0.94 -1.96
C ALA A 326 9.88 1.90 -2.19
N GLN A 327 9.70 2.88 -1.30
CA GLN A 327 8.67 3.91 -1.44
C GLN A 327 8.92 4.83 -2.65
N ASP A 328 10.18 5.14 -2.96
CA ASP A 328 10.54 5.88 -4.18
C ASP A 328 10.18 5.11 -5.46
N LEU A 329 10.46 3.79 -5.53
CA LEU A 329 10.06 2.94 -6.67
C LEU A 329 8.54 2.89 -6.83
N ILE A 330 7.80 2.83 -5.72
CA ILE A 330 6.33 2.87 -5.71
C ILE A 330 5.82 4.20 -6.29
N TRP A 331 6.41 5.34 -5.91
CA TRP A 331 6.06 6.64 -6.47
C TRP A 331 6.43 6.79 -7.95
N LEU A 332 7.60 6.29 -8.38
CA LEU A 332 8.01 6.24 -9.79
C LEU A 332 7.05 5.38 -10.64
N SER A 333 6.52 4.31 -10.07
CA SER A 333 5.61 3.40 -10.79
C SER A 333 4.18 3.94 -10.86
N GLN A 334 3.62 4.42 -9.74
CA GLN A 334 2.30 5.07 -9.70
C GLN A 334 2.23 6.33 -10.57
N SER A 335 3.28 7.16 -10.56
CA SER A 335 3.30 8.37 -11.38
C SER A 335 3.21 8.02 -12.88
N ARG A 336 3.92 6.99 -13.34
CA ARG A 336 3.82 6.50 -14.73
C ARG A 336 2.44 5.90 -15.05
N GLN A 337 1.79 5.22 -14.11
CA GLN A 337 0.40 4.76 -14.29
C GLN A 337 -0.57 5.94 -14.48
N LEU A 338 -0.51 6.95 -13.62
CA LEU A 338 -1.35 8.16 -13.74
C LEU A 338 -1.11 8.90 -15.07
N ALA A 339 0.14 8.97 -15.52
CA ALA A 339 0.48 9.55 -16.82
C ALA A 339 -0.12 8.74 -18.00
N GLN A 340 -0.07 7.40 -17.95
CA GLN A 340 -0.70 6.54 -18.96
C GLN A 340 -2.23 6.67 -18.96
N GLN A 341 -2.85 6.72 -17.78
CA GLN A 341 -4.31 6.94 -17.65
C GLN A 341 -4.77 8.28 -18.26
N SER A 342 -3.89 9.28 -18.37
CA SER A 342 -4.18 10.56 -19.02
C SER A 342 -4.27 10.52 -20.56
N LEU A 343 -4.02 9.35 -21.18
CA LEU A 343 -3.99 9.14 -22.64
C LEU A 343 -5.20 8.33 -23.18
N THR A 344 -6.08 7.84 -22.31
CA THR A 344 -7.10 6.83 -22.65
C THR A 344 -8.28 7.33 -23.49
N ALA A 345 -8.54 8.65 -23.53
CA ALA A 345 -9.68 9.23 -24.22
C ALA A 345 -9.23 10.17 -25.36
N TRP A 346 -9.88 10.05 -26.52
CA TRP A 346 -9.55 10.86 -27.69
C TRP A 346 -9.97 12.34 -27.51
N ARG A 347 -11.12 12.60 -26.87
CA ARG A 347 -11.50 13.95 -26.46
C ARG A 347 -10.66 14.39 -25.26
N THR A 348 -10.30 15.67 -25.24
CA THR A 348 -9.65 16.27 -24.09
C THR A 348 -10.65 16.49 -22.95
N SER A 349 -10.21 16.25 -21.72
CA SER A 349 -10.99 16.50 -20.50
C SER A 349 -10.13 17.13 -19.40
N PRO A 350 -10.74 17.78 -18.38
CA PRO A 350 -10.00 18.26 -17.21
C PRO A 350 -9.33 17.13 -16.41
N ASP A 351 -9.96 15.96 -16.33
CA ASP A 351 -9.43 14.77 -15.64
C ASP A 351 -8.07 14.31 -16.21
N GLN A 352 -7.89 14.34 -17.55
CA GLN A 352 -6.59 14.04 -18.17
C GLN A 352 -5.48 15.00 -17.68
N MET A 353 -5.80 16.28 -17.52
CA MET A 353 -4.84 17.28 -17.03
C MET A 353 -4.52 17.04 -15.56
N VAL A 354 -5.54 16.78 -14.74
CA VAL A 354 -5.38 16.48 -13.30
C VAL A 354 -4.52 15.23 -13.09
N LYS A 355 -4.79 14.12 -13.80
CA LYS A 355 -3.98 12.89 -13.72
C LYS A 355 -2.52 13.10 -14.13
N LEU A 356 -2.29 13.84 -15.21
CA LEU A 356 -0.92 14.16 -15.65
C LEU A 356 -0.19 15.08 -14.65
N TYR A 357 -0.90 16.00 -14.00
CA TYR A 357 -0.33 16.84 -12.94
C TYR A 357 -0.01 16.02 -11.68
N GLN A 358 -0.92 15.14 -11.25
CA GLN A 358 -0.68 14.20 -10.14
C GLN A 358 0.52 13.28 -10.41
N ALA A 359 0.67 12.78 -11.65
CA ALA A 359 1.84 12.03 -12.08
C ALA A 359 3.15 12.82 -11.84
N MET A 360 3.21 14.06 -12.33
CA MET A 360 4.39 14.92 -12.14
C MET A 360 4.67 15.23 -10.66
N LEU A 361 3.63 15.53 -9.87
CA LEU A 361 3.78 15.75 -8.43
C LEU A 361 4.35 14.52 -7.72
N LEU A 362 3.86 13.32 -8.06
CA LEU A 362 4.25 12.08 -7.41
C LEU A 362 5.68 11.67 -7.80
N ALA A 363 6.08 11.84 -9.06
CA ALA A 363 7.48 11.63 -9.46
C ALA A 363 8.43 12.65 -8.82
N ASN A 364 7.99 13.91 -8.61
CA ASN A 364 8.78 14.91 -7.89
C ASN A 364 8.93 14.63 -6.37
N ARG A 365 8.22 13.65 -5.80
CA ARG A 365 8.47 13.21 -4.41
C ARG A 365 9.68 12.29 -4.27
N VAL A 366 10.11 11.66 -5.36
CA VAL A 366 11.31 10.81 -5.37
C VAL A 366 12.51 11.65 -4.93
N SER A 367 13.18 11.22 -3.86
CA SER A 367 14.29 11.96 -3.25
C SER A 367 15.47 12.13 -4.21
N THR A 368 16.21 13.22 -4.11
CA THR A 368 17.46 13.45 -4.87
C THR A 368 18.51 12.37 -4.65
N ASP A 369 18.49 11.75 -3.46
CA ASP A 369 19.42 10.72 -3.04
C ASP A 369 18.98 9.32 -3.49
N SER A 370 17.83 9.22 -4.17
CA SER A 370 17.23 7.97 -4.63
C SER A 370 17.89 7.48 -5.92
N PRO A 371 18.16 6.16 -6.08
CA PRO A 371 18.63 5.60 -7.34
C PRO A 371 17.64 5.78 -8.50
N TYR A 372 16.40 6.14 -8.20
CA TYR A 372 15.30 6.35 -9.15
C TYR A 372 15.10 7.82 -9.58
N TYR A 373 15.89 8.75 -9.02
CA TYR A 373 15.68 10.19 -9.24
C TYR A 373 15.81 10.60 -10.72
N ALA A 374 16.79 10.03 -11.44
CA ALA A 374 17.01 10.35 -12.85
C ALA A 374 15.81 9.94 -13.73
N GLN A 375 15.24 8.76 -13.49
CA GLN A 375 14.08 8.20 -14.17
C GLN A 375 12.81 8.99 -13.82
N ALA A 376 12.69 9.46 -12.57
CA ALA A 376 11.61 10.36 -12.16
C ALA A 376 11.70 11.69 -12.92
N GLN A 377 12.86 12.36 -12.91
CA GLN A 377 13.02 13.65 -13.58
C GLN A 377 12.89 13.59 -15.10
N SER A 378 13.38 12.52 -15.76
CA SER A 378 13.17 12.32 -17.20
C SER A 378 11.69 12.10 -17.55
N SER A 379 10.97 11.39 -16.68
CA SER A 379 9.52 11.19 -16.81
C SER A 379 8.76 12.52 -16.66
N VAL A 380 9.08 13.32 -15.63
CA VAL A 380 8.48 14.65 -15.44
C VAL A 380 8.78 15.58 -16.61
N ALA A 381 10.01 15.61 -17.13
CA ALA A 381 10.36 16.41 -18.31
C ALA A 381 9.50 16.04 -19.54
N THR A 382 9.31 14.73 -19.77
CA THR A 382 8.44 14.21 -20.84
C THR A 382 6.97 14.63 -20.63
N TRP A 383 6.46 14.53 -19.41
CA TRP A 383 5.07 14.87 -19.07
C TRP A 383 4.77 16.37 -19.12
N ARG A 384 5.75 17.25 -18.85
CA ARG A 384 5.62 18.69 -19.11
C ARG A 384 5.35 18.96 -20.59
N GLY A 385 6.00 18.24 -21.50
CA GLY A 385 5.71 18.27 -22.94
C GLY A 385 4.27 17.84 -23.26
N HIS A 386 3.82 16.71 -22.68
CA HIS A 386 2.45 16.21 -22.85
C HIS A 386 1.37 17.16 -22.33
N LEU A 387 1.69 17.98 -21.32
CA LEU A 387 0.79 19.00 -20.79
C LEU A 387 0.62 20.15 -21.79
N GLY A 388 1.71 20.58 -22.43
CA GLY A 388 1.67 21.58 -23.51
C GLY A 388 0.86 21.10 -24.72
N ASP A 389 1.00 19.83 -25.10
CA ASP A 389 0.16 19.22 -26.15
C ASP A 389 -1.31 19.11 -25.74
N LEU A 390 -1.59 18.74 -24.49
CA LEU A 390 -2.96 18.68 -23.99
C LEU A 390 -3.63 20.06 -24.01
N ALA A 391 -2.91 21.11 -23.62
CA ALA A 391 -3.41 22.48 -23.69
C ALA A 391 -3.71 22.89 -25.15
N ARG A 392 -2.81 22.61 -26.10
CA ARG A 392 -3.05 22.83 -27.54
C ARG A 392 -4.30 22.10 -28.05
N LEU A 393 -4.48 20.83 -27.66
CA LEU A 393 -5.65 20.03 -28.05
C LEU A 393 -6.95 20.49 -27.36
N GLN A 394 -6.89 21.02 -26.14
CA GLN A 394 -8.03 21.64 -25.47
C GLN A 394 -8.46 22.92 -26.20
N THR A 395 -7.52 23.77 -26.62
CA THR A 395 -7.82 24.93 -27.47
C THR A 395 -8.44 24.50 -28.80
N ALA A 396 -7.86 23.51 -29.49
CA ALA A 396 -8.41 22.96 -30.72
C ALA A 396 -9.84 22.42 -30.52
N GLN A 397 -10.10 21.74 -29.40
CA GLN A 397 -11.44 21.26 -29.04
C GLN A 397 -12.44 22.40 -28.82
N ALA A 398 -12.05 23.47 -28.13
CA ALA A 398 -12.91 24.64 -27.92
C ALA A 398 -13.25 25.35 -29.24
N ILE A 399 -12.29 25.48 -30.15
CA ILE A 399 -12.54 26.02 -31.50
C ILE A 399 -13.50 25.10 -32.27
N GLY A 400 -13.25 23.78 -32.29
CA GLY A 400 -14.11 22.81 -32.97
C GLY A 400 -15.55 22.73 -32.43
N GLN A 401 -15.80 23.15 -31.18
CA GLN A 401 -17.16 23.21 -30.61
C GLN A 401 -18.05 24.27 -31.27
N VAL A 402 -17.49 25.25 -31.99
CA VAL A 402 -18.24 26.26 -32.77
C VAL A 402 -19.00 25.62 -33.95
N ARG A 403 -18.59 24.42 -34.41
CA ARG A 403 -19.23 23.64 -35.49
C ARG A 403 -19.41 24.40 -36.82
N HIS A 404 -18.49 25.30 -37.14
CA HIS A 404 -18.40 25.96 -38.45
C HIS A 404 -17.23 25.42 -39.26
N ARG A 405 -17.29 25.49 -40.60
CA ARG A 405 -16.23 25.00 -41.51
C ARG A 405 -14.86 25.60 -41.17
N ASP A 406 -14.80 26.92 -41.04
CA ASP A 406 -13.53 27.63 -40.74
C ASP A 406 -13.03 27.35 -39.33
N ALA A 407 -13.94 27.15 -38.38
CA ALA A 407 -13.58 26.75 -37.02
C ALA A 407 -13.02 25.32 -36.98
N PHE A 408 -13.59 24.38 -37.75
CA PHE A 408 -13.01 23.05 -37.90
C PHE A 408 -11.64 23.08 -38.58
N ASN A 409 -11.43 23.93 -39.59
CA ASN A 409 -10.10 24.11 -40.20
C ASN A 409 -9.09 24.64 -39.17
N ALA A 410 -9.42 25.71 -38.43
CA ALA A 410 -8.55 26.26 -37.39
C ALA A 410 -8.28 25.24 -36.25
N ALA A 411 -9.27 24.40 -35.89
CA ALA A 411 -9.09 23.32 -34.94
C ALA A 411 -8.15 22.22 -35.47
N ILE A 412 -8.29 21.84 -36.75
CA ILE A 412 -7.40 20.89 -37.43
C ILE A 412 -5.97 21.41 -37.44
N ASP A 413 -5.76 22.67 -37.82
CA ASP A 413 -4.43 23.30 -37.87
C ASP A 413 -3.79 23.36 -36.47
N GLN A 414 -4.58 23.67 -35.43
CA GLN A 414 -4.12 23.70 -34.05
C GLN A 414 -3.75 22.30 -33.51
N ALA A 415 -4.51 21.26 -33.85
CA ALA A 415 -4.18 19.89 -33.45
C ALA A 415 -3.04 19.29 -34.27
N ALA A 416 -2.89 19.67 -35.54
CA ALA A 416 -1.84 19.19 -36.43
C ALA A 416 -0.42 19.56 -35.95
N GLN A 417 -0.29 20.64 -35.17
CA GLN A 417 0.95 21.11 -34.54
C GLN A 417 1.55 20.15 -33.49
N VAL A 418 0.79 19.18 -32.97
CA VAL A 418 1.35 18.16 -32.04
C VAL A 418 2.40 17.32 -32.78
N PRO A 419 3.69 17.32 -32.37
CA PRO A 419 4.75 16.72 -33.18
C PRO A 419 4.60 15.22 -33.46
N LEU A 420 5.29 14.74 -34.49
CA LEU A 420 5.45 13.30 -34.72
C LEU A 420 6.27 12.68 -33.57
N GLY A 421 5.97 11.45 -33.19
CA GLY A 421 6.60 10.75 -32.06
C GLY A 421 6.09 11.13 -30.68
N HIS A 422 5.35 12.25 -30.52
CA HIS A 422 4.74 12.60 -29.23
C HIS A 422 3.58 11.65 -28.86
N PRO A 423 3.48 11.17 -27.61
CA PRO A 423 2.40 10.25 -27.18
C PRO A 423 0.97 10.76 -27.39
N ARG A 424 0.73 12.08 -27.44
CA ARG A 424 -0.59 12.66 -27.79
C ARG A 424 -0.85 12.76 -29.30
N ARG A 425 0.06 12.32 -30.17
CA ARG A 425 -0.12 12.41 -31.64
C ARG A 425 -1.33 11.61 -32.14
N VAL A 426 -1.59 10.42 -31.59
CA VAL A 426 -2.77 9.60 -31.94
C VAL A 426 -4.07 10.29 -31.52
N GLN A 427 -4.08 10.94 -30.35
CA GLN A 427 -5.20 11.75 -29.87
C GLN A 427 -5.48 12.90 -30.86
N ALA A 428 -4.44 13.66 -31.23
CA ALA A 428 -4.52 14.74 -32.20
C ALA A 428 -5.05 14.27 -33.57
N GLN A 429 -4.53 13.15 -34.10
CA GLN A 429 -4.95 12.59 -35.38
C GLN A 429 -6.42 12.14 -35.37
N THR A 430 -6.88 11.56 -34.26
CA THR A 430 -8.30 11.18 -34.10
C THR A 430 -9.21 12.41 -34.12
N MET A 431 -8.82 13.50 -33.45
CA MET A 431 -9.56 14.76 -33.46
C MET A 431 -9.58 15.39 -34.86
N VAL A 432 -8.45 15.41 -35.57
CA VAL A 432 -8.35 15.90 -36.97
C VAL A 432 -9.24 15.09 -37.91
N ALA A 433 -9.23 13.75 -37.80
CA ALA A 433 -10.08 12.89 -38.62
C ALA A 433 -11.58 13.16 -38.36
N HIS A 434 -11.96 13.31 -37.09
CA HIS A 434 -13.33 13.66 -36.71
C HIS A 434 -13.79 15.00 -37.31
N TRP A 435 -12.98 16.07 -37.20
CA TRP A 435 -13.36 17.38 -37.74
C TRP A 435 -13.39 17.43 -39.27
N ARG A 436 -12.51 16.68 -39.95
CA ARG A 436 -12.61 16.49 -41.41
C ARG A 436 -13.94 15.86 -41.79
N GLN A 437 -14.34 14.82 -41.06
CA GLN A 437 -15.64 14.18 -41.27
C GLN A 437 -16.82 15.16 -41.04
N GLU A 438 -16.76 16.03 -40.02
CA GLU A 438 -17.79 17.05 -39.82
C GLU A 438 -17.81 18.14 -40.92
N ILE A 439 -16.66 18.54 -41.45
CA ILE A 439 -16.58 19.44 -42.62
C ILE A 439 -17.28 18.81 -43.82
N GLU A 440 -16.98 17.55 -44.14
CA GLU A 440 -17.65 16.80 -45.21
C GLU A 440 -19.17 16.75 -45.01
N ARG A 441 -19.65 16.53 -43.77
CA ARG A 441 -21.09 16.58 -43.48
C ARG A 441 -21.70 17.97 -43.68
N ILE A 442 -20.97 19.05 -43.44
CA ILE A 442 -21.46 20.42 -43.71
C ILE A 442 -21.51 20.69 -45.21
N GLU A 443 -20.49 20.25 -45.96
CA GLU A 443 -20.40 20.43 -47.42
C GLU A 443 -21.46 19.62 -48.18
N ASP A 444 -21.70 18.37 -47.78
CA ASP A 444 -22.57 17.45 -48.51
C ASP A 444 -24.06 17.55 -48.09
N ARG A 445 -24.36 18.04 -46.88
CA ARG A 445 -25.74 18.13 -46.34
C ARG A 445 -26.72 18.92 -47.23
N PRO A 446 -26.37 20.05 -47.87
CA PRO A 446 -27.28 20.74 -48.79
C PRO A 446 -27.74 19.86 -49.96
N GLN A 447 -26.88 18.98 -50.49
CA GLN A 447 -27.23 18.06 -51.57
C GLN A 447 -28.27 17.03 -51.10
N LEU A 448 -28.10 16.47 -49.89
CA LEU A 448 -29.11 15.55 -49.35
C LEU A 448 -30.43 16.26 -49.02
N ILE A 449 -30.40 17.50 -48.50
CA ILE A 449 -31.62 18.29 -48.30
C ILE A 449 -32.33 18.52 -49.64
N GLN A 450 -31.60 18.86 -50.71
CA GLN A 450 -32.16 19.01 -52.06
C GLN A 450 -32.73 17.69 -52.59
N ALA A 451 -32.04 16.56 -52.39
CA ALA A 451 -32.55 15.25 -52.77
C ALA A 451 -33.88 14.93 -52.04
N HIS A 452 -33.95 15.23 -50.73
CA HIS A 452 -35.18 15.09 -49.94
C HIS A 452 -36.33 15.99 -50.43
N THR A 453 -36.07 17.25 -50.81
CA THR A 453 -37.13 18.12 -51.34
C THR A 453 -37.64 17.62 -52.69
N LEU A 454 -36.78 17.08 -53.56
CA LEU A 454 -37.18 16.47 -54.82
C LEU A 454 -38.03 15.20 -54.61
N ALA A 455 -37.64 14.33 -53.67
CA ALA A 455 -38.40 13.13 -53.31
C ALA A 455 -39.77 13.45 -52.67
N SER A 456 -39.89 14.59 -51.97
CA SER A 456 -41.12 14.96 -51.25
C SER A 456 -42.36 15.08 -52.14
N ALA A 457 -42.18 15.34 -53.44
CA ALA A 457 -43.26 15.39 -54.43
C ALA A 457 -43.93 14.02 -54.69
N LYS A 458 -43.25 12.91 -54.38
CA LYS A 458 -43.71 11.53 -54.62
C LYS A 458 -44.17 11.26 -56.07
N THR A 459 -43.52 11.91 -57.03
CA THR A 459 -43.67 11.60 -58.47
C THR A 459 -42.48 10.80 -58.97
N VAL A 460 -42.64 10.14 -60.13
CA VAL A 460 -41.58 9.39 -60.81
C VAL A 460 -40.36 10.29 -61.07
N GLU A 461 -40.59 11.50 -61.58
CA GLU A 461 -39.56 12.48 -61.90
C GLU A 461 -38.86 12.99 -60.62
N GLY A 462 -39.62 13.24 -59.55
CA GLY A 462 -39.10 13.72 -58.27
C GLY A 462 -38.21 12.69 -57.58
N LEU A 463 -38.64 11.42 -57.52
CA LEU A 463 -37.84 10.32 -56.97
C LEU A 463 -36.58 10.05 -57.82
N GLN A 464 -36.69 10.08 -59.16
CA GLN A 464 -35.54 9.88 -60.03
C GLN A 464 -34.50 11.02 -59.89
N ALA A 465 -34.96 12.28 -59.81
CA ALA A 465 -34.08 13.43 -59.57
C ALA A 465 -33.45 13.39 -58.15
N ALA A 466 -34.18 12.94 -57.14
CA ALA A 466 -33.66 12.72 -55.79
C ALA A 466 -32.53 11.67 -55.77
N ILE A 467 -32.75 10.52 -56.41
CA ILE A 467 -31.73 9.45 -56.53
C ILE A 467 -30.48 9.96 -57.26
N GLN A 468 -30.63 10.75 -58.33
CA GLN A 468 -29.49 11.36 -59.03
C GLN A 468 -28.73 12.35 -58.12
N THR A 469 -29.46 13.21 -57.40
CA THR A 469 -28.88 14.22 -56.50
C THR A 469 -28.11 13.58 -55.35
N ALA A 470 -28.69 12.56 -54.68
CA ALA A 470 -28.01 11.83 -53.61
C ALA A 470 -26.83 10.98 -54.11
N ASN A 471 -26.82 10.54 -55.38
CA ASN A 471 -25.65 9.91 -55.97
C ASN A 471 -24.47 10.87 -56.18
N GLY A 472 -24.71 12.19 -56.16
CA GLY A 472 -23.64 13.20 -56.15
C GLY A 472 -22.74 13.16 -54.91
N VAL A 473 -23.22 12.59 -53.80
CA VAL A 473 -22.40 12.39 -52.58
C VAL A 473 -21.38 11.28 -52.85
N ALA A 474 -20.09 11.64 -52.88
CA ALA A 474 -19.00 10.75 -53.27
C ALA A 474 -18.79 9.57 -52.30
N LEU A 475 -18.25 8.45 -52.82
CA LEU A 475 -18.19 7.15 -52.12
C LEU A 475 -17.43 7.17 -50.78
N HIS A 476 -16.42 8.03 -50.63
CA HIS A 476 -15.58 8.08 -49.43
C HIS A 476 -15.96 9.19 -48.44
N ARG A 477 -17.05 9.93 -48.72
CA ARG A 477 -17.50 11.07 -47.90
C ARG A 477 -18.36 10.64 -46.71
N ALA A 478 -18.32 11.44 -45.65
CA ALA A 478 -19.04 11.24 -44.39
C ALA A 478 -20.55 10.91 -44.51
N LEU A 479 -21.26 11.46 -45.50
CA LEU A 479 -22.70 11.24 -45.68
C LEU A 479 -23.05 10.13 -46.68
N ARG A 480 -22.08 9.40 -47.24
CA ARG A 480 -22.37 8.39 -48.29
C ARG A 480 -23.32 7.29 -47.83
N ASN A 481 -23.13 6.76 -46.63
CA ASN A 481 -23.96 5.66 -46.11
C ASN A 481 -25.41 6.12 -45.91
N GLU A 482 -25.62 7.37 -45.48
CA GLU A 482 -26.94 7.99 -45.36
C GLU A 482 -27.56 8.19 -46.75
N ALA A 483 -26.79 8.72 -47.71
CA ALA A 483 -27.21 8.88 -49.10
C ALA A 483 -27.64 7.54 -49.73
N GLN A 484 -26.87 6.47 -49.54
CA GLN A 484 -27.19 5.12 -50.03
C GLN A 484 -28.47 4.56 -49.43
N SER A 485 -28.72 4.82 -48.14
CA SER A 485 -29.95 4.40 -47.45
C SER A 485 -31.17 5.09 -48.07
N TRP A 486 -31.09 6.40 -48.36
CA TRP A 486 -32.15 7.14 -49.04
C TRP A 486 -32.34 6.73 -50.50
N ILE A 487 -31.24 6.52 -51.25
CA ILE A 487 -31.29 5.99 -52.61
C ILE A 487 -32.03 4.64 -52.66
N TYR A 488 -31.75 3.73 -51.73
CA TYR A 488 -32.45 2.45 -51.63
C TYR A 488 -33.96 2.63 -51.40
N ILE A 489 -34.36 3.48 -50.45
CA ILE A 489 -35.76 3.78 -50.13
C ILE A 489 -36.49 4.34 -51.36
N TRP A 490 -35.96 5.41 -51.97
CA TRP A 490 -36.59 6.04 -53.13
C TRP A 490 -36.62 5.13 -54.37
N THR A 491 -35.60 4.28 -54.54
CA THR A 491 -35.59 3.27 -55.61
C THR A 491 -36.71 2.25 -55.39
N SER A 492 -36.94 1.82 -54.15
CA SER A 492 -38.06 0.94 -53.81
C SER A 492 -39.42 1.60 -54.06
N GLU A 493 -39.62 2.85 -53.61
CA GLU A 493 -40.86 3.60 -53.85
C GLU A 493 -41.15 3.78 -55.35
N LEU A 494 -40.12 4.14 -56.13
CA LEU A 494 -40.21 4.28 -57.59
C LEU A 494 -40.60 2.95 -58.27
N GLN A 495 -39.98 1.84 -57.88
CA GLN A 495 -40.33 0.52 -58.40
C GLN A 495 -41.78 0.13 -58.08
N VAL A 496 -42.28 0.43 -56.87
CA VAL A 496 -43.70 0.22 -56.53
C VAL A 496 -44.60 1.05 -57.45
N MET A 497 -44.31 2.34 -57.66
CA MET A 497 -45.12 3.19 -58.55
C MET A 497 -45.18 2.67 -60.00
N GLU A 498 -44.07 2.15 -60.52
CA GLU A 498 -43.99 1.60 -61.88
C GLU A 498 -44.66 0.23 -62.04
N ASP A 499 -44.50 -0.67 -61.06
CA ASP A 499 -44.98 -2.06 -61.14
C ASP A 499 -46.43 -2.21 -60.66
N GLN A 500 -46.93 -1.36 -59.76
CA GLN A 500 -48.28 -1.47 -59.18
C GLN A 500 -49.39 -1.45 -60.25
N PRO A 501 -49.37 -0.60 -61.30
CA PRO A 501 -50.37 -0.65 -62.36
C PRO A 501 -50.33 -1.95 -63.16
N GLN A 502 -49.15 -2.56 -63.36
CA GLN A 502 -49.00 -3.84 -64.05
C GLN A 502 -49.59 -4.98 -63.20
N LEU A 503 -49.27 -5.00 -61.91
CA LEU A 503 -49.80 -5.97 -60.95
C LEU A 503 -51.31 -5.83 -60.79
N ASN A 504 -51.84 -4.60 -60.78
CA ASN A 504 -53.27 -4.34 -60.73
C ASN A 504 -53.98 -4.80 -62.02
N ARG A 505 -53.36 -4.63 -63.20
CA ARG A 505 -53.88 -5.18 -64.47
C ARG A 505 -53.83 -6.70 -64.51
N ALA A 506 -52.78 -7.33 -63.98
CA ALA A 506 -52.75 -8.78 -63.80
C ALA A 506 -53.88 -9.27 -62.89
N ARG A 507 -54.08 -8.61 -61.74
CA ARG A 507 -55.17 -8.90 -60.79
C ARG A 507 -56.55 -8.72 -61.43
N SER A 508 -56.77 -7.72 -62.30
CA SER A 508 -58.06 -7.55 -62.99
C SER A 508 -58.31 -8.56 -64.10
N LEU A 509 -57.28 -8.97 -64.85
CA LEU A 509 -57.36 -10.10 -65.80
C LEU A 509 -57.73 -11.41 -65.08
N ALA A 510 -57.14 -11.66 -63.90
CA ALA A 510 -57.49 -12.82 -63.09
C ALA A 510 -58.93 -12.79 -62.60
N ALA A 511 -59.42 -11.62 -62.14
CA ALA A 511 -60.80 -11.43 -61.73
C ALA A 511 -61.82 -11.62 -62.87
N GLN A 512 -61.40 -11.42 -64.12
CA GLN A 512 -62.19 -11.71 -65.34
C GLN A 512 -62.14 -13.20 -65.74
N GLY A 513 -61.54 -14.07 -64.92
CA GLY A 513 -61.37 -15.50 -65.19
C GLY A 513 -60.17 -15.83 -66.11
N ASN A 514 -59.43 -14.82 -66.58
CA ASN A 514 -58.33 -14.99 -67.53
C ASN A 514 -56.99 -15.21 -66.80
N LEU A 515 -56.94 -16.31 -66.04
CA LEU A 515 -55.83 -16.62 -65.13
C LEU A 515 -54.48 -16.82 -65.86
N SER A 516 -54.48 -17.35 -67.08
CA SER A 516 -53.24 -17.54 -67.85
C SER A 516 -52.62 -16.20 -68.30
N GLN A 517 -53.42 -15.27 -68.81
CA GLN A 517 -52.93 -13.93 -69.17
C GLN A 517 -52.54 -13.12 -67.92
N ALA A 518 -53.25 -13.30 -66.80
CA ALA A 518 -52.87 -12.70 -65.52
C ALA A 518 -51.49 -13.14 -65.05
N ILE A 519 -51.19 -14.45 -65.11
CA ILE A 519 -49.86 -14.98 -64.77
C ILE A 519 -48.78 -14.36 -65.65
N VAL A 520 -48.99 -14.30 -66.97
CA VAL A 520 -48.04 -13.65 -67.91
C VAL A 520 -47.84 -12.17 -67.54
N GLN A 521 -48.92 -11.43 -67.29
CA GLN A 521 -48.87 -10.00 -66.96
C GLN A 521 -48.25 -9.70 -65.59
N ALA A 522 -48.33 -10.60 -64.60
CA ALA A 522 -47.61 -10.45 -63.33
C ALA A 522 -46.13 -10.87 -63.46
N SER A 523 -45.81 -11.82 -64.34
CA SER A 523 -44.44 -12.29 -64.56
C SER A 523 -43.51 -11.27 -65.23
N SER A 524 -44.03 -10.14 -65.74
CA SER A 524 -43.22 -9.02 -66.22
C SER A 524 -42.49 -8.27 -65.10
N ILE A 525 -42.93 -8.40 -63.85
CA ILE A 525 -42.28 -7.83 -62.68
C ILE A 525 -41.04 -8.67 -62.38
N ARG A 526 -39.86 -8.06 -62.53
CA ARG A 526 -38.57 -8.76 -62.49
C ARG A 526 -38.14 -9.14 -61.06
N PRO A 527 -37.35 -10.22 -60.89
CA PRO A 527 -36.68 -10.51 -59.62
C PRO A 527 -35.88 -9.32 -59.10
N GLY A 528 -35.90 -9.11 -57.78
CA GLY A 528 -35.19 -8.00 -57.13
C GLY A 528 -35.90 -6.64 -57.19
N ARG A 529 -37.11 -6.55 -57.78
CA ARG A 529 -37.97 -5.35 -57.64
C ARG A 529 -38.85 -5.43 -56.39
N ALA A 530 -39.23 -4.28 -55.86
CA ALA A 530 -40.03 -4.14 -54.63
C ALA A 530 -41.31 -5.00 -54.61
N LEU A 531 -42.10 -5.04 -55.70
CA LEU A 531 -43.34 -5.81 -55.79
C LEU A 531 -43.17 -7.27 -56.25
N TYR A 532 -41.94 -7.76 -56.44
CA TYR A 532 -41.71 -9.11 -56.97
C TYR A 532 -42.30 -10.22 -56.07
N GLY A 533 -42.17 -10.08 -54.75
CA GLY A 533 -42.75 -11.04 -53.80
C GLY A 533 -44.27 -11.12 -53.87
N GLU A 534 -44.94 -9.97 -53.99
CA GLU A 534 -46.40 -9.91 -54.18
C GLU A 534 -46.84 -10.49 -55.53
N ALA A 535 -46.08 -10.22 -56.59
CA ALA A 535 -46.35 -10.77 -57.92
C ALA A 535 -46.26 -12.30 -57.94
N GLN A 536 -45.21 -12.86 -57.32
CA GLN A 536 -45.05 -14.31 -57.18
C GLN A 536 -46.14 -14.95 -56.32
N ALA A 537 -46.53 -14.32 -55.20
CA ALA A 537 -47.63 -14.80 -54.36
C ALA A 537 -48.97 -14.83 -55.13
N ALA A 538 -49.24 -13.81 -55.97
CA ALA A 538 -50.42 -13.76 -56.82
C ALA A 538 -50.40 -14.86 -57.90
N ILE A 539 -49.27 -15.05 -58.58
CA ILE A 539 -49.06 -16.12 -59.59
C ILE A 539 -49.31 -17.50 -58.97
N ALA A 540 -48.71 -17.80 -57.81
CA ALA A 540 -48.91 -19.06 -57.10
C ALA A 540 -50.36 -19.27 -56.61
N GLY A 541 -51.10 -18.17 -56.36
CA GLY A 541 -52.55 -18.21 -56.14
C GLY A 541 -53.32 -18.67 -57.38
N TRP A 542 -53.06 -18.04 -58.54
CA TRP A 542 -53.77 -18.34 -59.79
C TRP A 542 -53.42 -19.72 -60.36
N GLN A 543 -52.17 -20.16 -60.25
CA GLN A 543 -51.77 -21.52 -60.65
C GLN A 543 -52.54 -22.60 -59.88
N ARG A 544 -52.75 -22.41 -58.56
CA ARG A 544 -53.58 -23.32 -57.75
C ARG A 544 -55.05 -23.31 -58.18
N GLN A 545 -55.60 -22.16 -58.58
CA GLN A 545 -56.97 -22.08 -59.11
C GLN A 545 -57.13 -22.82 -60.44
N ILE A 546 -56.17 -22.68 -61.36
CA ILE A 546 -56.15 -23.44 -62.64
C ILE A 546 -56.12 -24.94 -62.35
N ALA A 547 -55.18 -25.41 -61.52
CA ALA A 547 -55.04 -26.83 -61.18
C ALA A 547 -56.30 -27.39 -60.48
N ALA A 548 -56.93 -26.62 -59.58
CA ALA A 548 -58.17 -27.04 -58.93
C ALA A 548 -59.34 -27.14 -59.92
N ALA A 549 -59.46 -26.20 -60.86
CA ALA A 549 -60.49 -26.23 -61.91
C ALA A 549 -60.29 -27.41 -62.88
N GLU A 550 -59.04 -27.71 -63.25
CA GLU A 550 -58.69 -28.86 -64.08
C GLU A 550 -58.96 -30.19 -63.38
N GLN A 551 -58.58 -30.34 -62.10
CA GLN A 551 -58.93 -31.50 -61.29
C GLN A 551 -60.44 -31.67 -61.12
N ALA A 552 -61.19 -30.57 -60.93
CA ALA A 552 -62.65 -30.62 -60.87
C ALA A 552 -63.26 -31.09 -62.19
N ARG A 553 -62.74 -30.62 -63.34
CA ARG A 553 -63.13 -31.07 -64.68
C ARG A 553 -62.83 -32.55 -64.89
N LEU A 554 -61.64 -33.02 -64.51
CA LEU A 554 -61.26 -34.45 -64.60
C LEU A 554 -62.15 -35.32 -63.72
N ARG A 555 -62.42 -34.92 -62.48
CA ARG A 555 -63.37 -35.62 -61.58
C ARG A 555 -64.80 -35.63 -62.11
N ALA A 556 -65.24 -34.55 -62.75
CA ALA A 556 -66.55 -34.50 -63.40
C ALA A 556 -66.64 -35.47 -64.59
N LEU A 557 -65.59 -35.54 -65.43
CA LEU A 557 -65.49 -36.52 -66.52
C LEU A 557 -65.44 -37.96 -66.00
N GLN A 558 -64.69 -38.23 -64.93
CA GLN A 558 -64.66 -39.55 -64.28
C GLN A 558 -66.02 -39.94 -63.68
N ARG A 559 -66.74 -39.01 -63.04
CA ARG A 559 -68.11 -39.25 -62.56
C ARG A 559 -69.11 -39.49 -63.70
N ALA A 560 -68.94 -38.84 -64.85
CA ALA A 560 -69.74 -39.08 -66.05
C ALA A 560 -69.39 -40.41 -66.76
N ALA A 561 -68.20 -40.95 -66.53
CA ALA A 561 -67.71 -42.20 -67.12
C ALA A 561 -67.86 -43.43 -66.19
N ALA A 562 -68.35 -43.26 -64.96
CA ALA A 562 -68.50 -44.34 -63.99
C ALA A 562 -69.86 -45.06 -64.15
N PRO A 563 -69.88 -46.38 -64.45
CA PRO A 563 -71.10 -47.18 -64.36
C PRO A 563 -71.51 -47.41 -62.89
N SER A 564 -72.81 -47.52 -62.64
CA SER A 564 -73.38 -47.70 -61.30
C SER A 564 -73.10 -49.08 -60.70
N ILE A 565 -72.36 -49.14 -59.60
CA ILE A 565 -72.19 -50.34 -58.76
C ILE A 565 -72.18 -49.94 -57.28
N ASP A 566 -73.15 -50.46 -56.52
CA ASP A 566 -73.08 -50.74 -55.07
C ASP A 566 -72.80 -52.26 -54.90
N PRO A 567 -72.34 -52.79 -53.73
CA PRO A 567 -72.31 -52.17 -52.40
C PRO A 567 -70.97 -52.33 -51.61
N ALA A 568 -71.03 -51.97 -50.32
CA ALA A 568 -70.04 -52.06 -49.22
C ALA A 568 -69.58 -53.52 -48.86
N PRO A 569 -68.69 -53.79 -47.85
CA PRO A 569 -68.11 -52.91 -46.81
C PRO A 569 -66.58 -53.06 -46.54
N ALA A 570 -66.09 -52.39 -45.48
CA ALA A 570 -64.70 -52.42 -45.00
C ALA A 570 -64.26 -53.76 -44.36
N PRO A 571 -62.94 -53.99 -44.21
CA PRO A 571 -62.41 -54.02 -42.84
C PRO A 571 -60.98 -53.45 -42.62
N LEU A 572 -60.82 -52.83 -41.45
CA LEU A 572 -59.72 -52.90 -40.45
C LEU A 572 -58.22 -52.97 -40.86
N GLU A 573 -57.49 -51.98 -40.35
CA GLU A 573 -56.24 -52.03 -39.58
C GLU A 573 -55.03 -52.85 -40.06
N LEU A 574 -53.86 -52.19 -40.09
CA LEU A 574 -52.67 -52.62 -39.34
C LEU A 574 -51.69 -51.45 -39.17
N GLU A 575 -51.32 -51.16 -37.92
CA GLU A 575 -50.25 -50.21 -37.54
C GLU A 575 -48.86 -50.85 -37.76
N VAL A 576 -47.86 -50.05 -38.14
CA VAL A 576 -46.45 -50.29 -37.77
C VAL A 576 -45.77 -48.93 -37.50
N ASP A 577 -44.85 -48.96 -36.53
CA ASP A 577 -44.38 -47.84 -35.73
C ASP A 577 -43.13 -47.10 -36.28
N ALA A 578 -42.86 -45.93 -35.67
CA ALA A 578 -41.60 -45.21 -35.47
C ALA A 578 -40.40 -45.37 -36.44
N SER A 579 -39.77 -44.24 -36.82
CA SER A 579 -38.64 -43.68 -36.03
C SER A 579 -37.95 -42.45 -36.65
N SER A 580 -37.52 -41.54 -35.78
CA SER A 580 -36.39 -40.57 -35.85
C SER A 580 -35.92 -39.97 -37.20
N ASN A 581 -36.01 -38.63 -37.33
CA ASN A 581 -34.85 -37.72 -37.11
C ASN A 581 -35.16 -36.24 -37.48
N ASP A 582 -34.83 -35.35 -36.55
CA ASP A 582 -34.41 -33.95 -36.79
C ASP A 582 -32.87 -33.96 -37.03
N PRO A 583 -32.14 -32.93 -37.50
CA PRO A 583 -32.54 -31.59 -37.97
C PRO A 583 -31.94 -31.21 -39.35
N SER A 584 -32.17 -29.96 -39.81
CA SER A 584 -31.14 -29.13 -40.48
C SER A 584 -31.61 -27.69 -40.76
N MET A 585 -31.14 -26.74 -39.93
CA MET A 585 -30.87 -25.36 -40.37
C MET A 585 -29.38 -25.23 -40.71
N PRO A 586 -28.99 -24.44 -41.72
CA PRO A 586 -27.57 -24.18 -42.01
C PRO A 586 -26.96 -23.20 -40.98
N PRO A 587 -25.66 -23.32 -40.65
CA PRO A 587 -24.95 -22.37 -39.81
C PRO A 587 -24.54 -21.10 -40.58
N GLU A 588 -24.45 -19.99 -39.85
CA GLU A 588 -23.95 -18.70 -40.34
C GLU A 588 -22.41 -18.66 -40.26
N GLU A 589 -21.76 -18.04 -41.24
CA GLU A 589 -20.31 -18.17 -41.49
C GLU A 589 -19.50 -17.14 -40.69
N ALA A 590 -18.56 -17.61 -39.87
CA ALA A 590 -17.75 -16.75 -39.00
C ALA A 590 -16.61 -16.05 -39.74
N LEU A 591 -16.47 -14.74 -39.53
CA LEU A 591 -15.42 -13.91 -40.13
C LEU A 591 -14.00 -14.29 -39.64
N PRO A 592 -12.99 -14.38 -40.53
CA PRO A 592 -11.61 -14.62 -40.12
C PRO A 592 -10.96 -13.35 -39.54
N ILE A 593 -10.38 -13.47 -38.34
CA ILE A 593 -9.56 -12.43 -37.72
C ILE A 593 -8.16 -12.46 -38.36
N ALA A 594 -7.72 -11.36 -38.97
CA ALA A 594 -6.37 -11.22 -39.50
C ALA A 594 -5.34 -10.99 -38.37
N PRO A 595 -4.15 -11.61 -38.42
CA PRO A 595 -3.09 -11.35 -37.44
C PRO A 595 -2.45 -9.98 -37.68
N ALA A 596 -2.17 -9.25 -36.59
CA ALA A 596 -1.47 -7.97 -36.64
C ALA A 596 0.02 -8.17 -36.99
N PRO A 597 0.64 -7.25 -37.76
CA PRO A 597 2.06 -7.32 -38.07
C PRO A 597 2.93 -7.01 -36.85
N ALA A 598 3.93 -7.85 -36.59
CA ALA A 598 4.91 -7.64 -35.54
C ALA A 598 5.87 -6.49 -35.90
N MET A 599 6.10 -5.59 -34.94
CA MET A 599 7.14 -4.55 -35.04
C MET A 599 8.50 -5.11 -34.58
N PRO A 600 9.63 -4.62 -35.12
CA PRO A 600 10.94 -5.22 -34.89
C PRO A 600 11.51 -4.96 -33.48
N ASP A 601 12.05 -6.01 -32.90
CA ASP A 601 12.76 -6.09 -31.62
C ASP A 601 14.02 -5.20 -31.60
N GLN A 602 13.93 -3.96 -31.09
CA GLN A 602 15.14 -3.20 -30.70
C GLN A 602 15.64 -3.68 -29.33
N ARG A 603 16.30 -4.84 -29.33
CA ARG A 603 17.00 -5.38 -28.16
C ARG A 603 18.22 -4.53 -27.82
N LEU A 604 18.03 -3.48 -27.05
CA LEU A 604 19.09 -2.91 -26.22
C LEU A 604 19.60 -4.02 -25.28
N ARG A 605 20.91 -4.02 -25.01
CA ARG A 605 21.62 -5.17 -24.42
C ARG A 605 21.07 -5.53 -23.03
N ARG A 606 20.23 -6.56 -22.98
CA ARG A 606 19.94 -7.32 -21.76
C ARG A 606 21.27 -7.87 -21.24
N ALA A 607 21.72 -7.40 -20.08
CA ALA A 607 22.64 -8.21 -19.26
C ALA A 607 21.89 -9.52 -18.93
N PRO A 608 22.47 -10.70 -19.18
CA PRO A 608 21.80 -11.94 -18.79
C PRO A 608 21.64 -11.94 -17.27
N LEU A 609 20.39 -12.00 -16.80
CA LEU A 609 20.09 -12.30 -15.40
C LEU A 609 20.85 -13.59 -15.04
N PRO A 610 21.61 -13.62 -13.93
CA PRO A 610 22.40 -14.78 -13.56
C PRO A 610 21.47 -15.99 -13.39
N ALA A 611 21.86 -17.13 -13.98
CA ALA A 611 21.06 -18.37 -13.97
C ALA A 611 20.81 -18.93 -12.56
N ARG A 612 21.51 -18.39 -11.55
CA ARG A 612 21.27 -18.57 -10.12
C ARG A 612 21.27 -17.18 -9.50
N ILE A 613 20.12 -16.73 -8.99
CA ILE A 613 20.10 -15.58 -8.09
C ILE A 613 20.68 -16.07 -6.76
N GLU A 614 21.80 -15.50 -6.32
CA GLU A 614 22.36 -15.75 -4.99
C GLU A 614 21.46 -15.11 -3.93
N THR A 615 20.49 -15.88 -3.46
CA THR A 615 19.52 -15.50 -2.42
C THR A 615 20.05 -15.70 -1.01
N ILE A 616 21.22 -16.33 -0.85
CA ILE A 616 21.93 -16.53 0.42
C ILE A 616 23.17 -15.62 0.42
N PRO A 617 23.35 -14.71 1.38
CA PRO A 617 24.56 -13.90 1.50
C PRO A 617 25.80 -14.78 1.77
N GLY A 618 26.85 -14.64 0.95
CA GLY A 618 28.16 -15.25 1.18
C GLY A 618 28.53 -16.46 0.31
N ASP A 619 27.61 -16.97 -0.53
CA ASP A 619 27.96 -17.95 -1.57
C ASP A 619 28.80 -17.24 -2.66
N PRO A 620 30.02 -17.72 -2.99
CA PRO A 620 30.80 -17.12 -4.08
C PRO A 620 30.22 -17.52 -5.44
N ALA A 621 30.05 -16.54 -6.33
CA ALA A 621 29.66 -16.78 -7.71
C ALA A 621 30.60 -17.80 -8.36
N PRO A 622 30.09 -18.91 -8.93
CA PRO A 622 30.93 -19.86 -9.64
C PRO A 622 31.60 -19.14 -10.82
N ALA A 623 32.93 -19.26 -10.90
CA ALA A 623 33.73 -18.58 -11.92
C ALA A 623 33.15 -18.82 -13.31
N ALA A 624 32.97 -17.74 -14.07
CA ALA A 624 32.41 -17.81 -15.42
C ALA A 624 33.30 -18.71 -16.29
N ILE A 625 32.76 -19.86 -16.68
CA ILE A 625 33.35 -20.68 -17.74
C ILE A 625 33.19 -19.87 -19.03
N GLU A 626 34.29 -19.28 -19.52
CA GLU A 626 34.30 -18.61 -20.81
C GLU A 626 33.86 -19.60 -21.90
N ALA A 627 32.67 -19.36 -22.46
CA ALA A 627 32.15 -20.16 -23.55
C ALA A 627 32.96 -19.87 -24.82
N VAL A 628 33.94 -20.74 -25.10
CA VAL A 628 34.66 -20.76 -26.37
C VAL A 628 33.63 -20.88 -27.51
N PRO A 629 33.62 -19.96 -28.50
CA PRO A 629 32.62 -19.99 -29.57
C PRO A 629 32.83 -21.21 -30.50
N PRO A 630 31.76 -21.87 -30.95
CA PRO A 630 31.88 -23.08 -31.77
C PRO A 630 32.38 -22.74 -33.18
N SER A 631 33.40 -23.47 -33.63
CA SER A 631 33.83 -23.50 -35.04
C SER A 631 32.92 -24.40 -35.89
N PRO A 632 32.73 -24.12 -37.18
CA PRO A 632 31.81 -24.87 -38.04
C PRO A 632 32.36 -26.27 -38.42
N PRO A 633 31.49 -27.23 -38.77
CA PRO A 633 31.87 -28.63 -38.94
C PRO A 633 32.60 -28.89 -40.26
N SER A 634 33.59 -29.80 -40.21
CA SER A 634 34.20 -30.46 -41.37
C SER A 634 34.11 -31.97 -41.22
N SER A 635 34.12 -32.70 -42.33
CA SER A 635 33.50 -34.03 -42.44
C SER A 635 34.45 -35.23 -42.30
N GLN A 636 33.86 -36.39 -41.96
CA GLN A 636 34.38 -37.77 -42.12
C GLN A 636 35.51 -38.23 -41.15
N PRO A 637 35.77 -39.55 -41.01
CA PRO A 637 34.87 -40.48 -40.33
C PRO A 637 35.58 -41.37 -39.27
N ALA A 638 34.82 -42.27 -38.63
CA ALA A 638 35.23 -43.01 -37.43
C ALA A 638 36.36 -44.06 -37.61
N ALA A 639 37.17 -44.22 -36.55
CA ALA A 639 37.89 -45.45 -36.23
C ALA A 639 37.99 -45.64 -34.70
N TYR A 640 37.71 -46.86 -34.25
CA TYR A 640 37.88 -47.42 -32.89
C TYR A 640 38.99 -48.51 -32.97
N PRO A 641 39.46 -49.20 -31.89
CA PRO A 641 39.34 -48.96 -30.43
C PRO A 641 40.66 -49.27 -29.62
N THR A 642 40.54 -49.38 -28.28
CA THR A 642 41.39 -50.18 -27.32
C THR A 642 42.67 -49.53 -26.73
N PRO A 643 43.33 -50.09 -25.68
CA PRO A 643 43.07 -49.65 -24.29
C PRO A 643 44.37 -49.52 -23.43
N ASP A 644 44.23 -49.63 -22.10
CA ASP A 644 45.30 -49.73 -21.07
C ASP A 644 46.12 -48.43 -20.84
N THR A 645 46.65 -48.09 -19.66
CA THR A 645 46.92 -48.88 -18.43
C THR A 645 46.82 -48.00 -17.16
N VAL A 646 46.62 -48.64 -16.01
CA VAL A 646 46.67 -48.15 -14.60
C VAL A 646 47.98 -48.70 -13.95
N PRO A 647 48.55 -48.32 -12.77
CA PRO A 647 48.18 -47.37 -11.68
C PRO A 647 49.33 -46.42 -11.18
N THR A 648 49.10 -45.79 -10.01
CA THR A 648 50.10 -45.30 -9.02
C THR A 648 50.68 -43.90 -9.36
N GLU A 649 50.85 -42.95 -8.43
CA GLU A 649 51.36 -43.06 -7.05
C GLU A 649 50.79 -41.98 -6.10
N VAL A 650 50.72 -42.30 -4.80
CA VAL A 650 50.26 -41.39 -3.74
C VAL A 650 51.46 -40.81 -2.98
N VAL A 651 51.58 -39.49 -2.93
CA VAL A 651 52.46 -38.79 -1.97
C VAL A 651 51.68 -37.60 -1.37
N PRO A 652 51.58 -37.47 -0.04
CA PRO A 652 50.86 -36.38 0.60
C PRO A 652 51.73 -35.12 0.64
N PHE A 653 51.19 -33.97 0.20
CA PHE A 653 51.86 -32.68 0.38
C PHE A 653 51.27 -31.88 1.54
N GLN A 654 52.14 -31.18 2.25
CA GLN A 654 51.90 -30.67 3.60
C GLN A 654 51.12 -29.34 3.61
N ALA A 655 50.40 -29.08 4.71
CA ALA A 655 49.76 -27.80 4.97
C ALA A 655 50.79 -26.70 5.27
N PRO A 656 50.61 -25.46 4.77
CA PRO A 656 51.43 -24.31 5.16
C PRO A 656 51.05 -23.82 6.59
N PRO A 657 52.00 -23.26 7.35
CA PRO A 657 51.79 -22.85 8.73
C PRO A 657 51.02 -21.51 8.86
N ALA A 658 50.31 -21.36 9.98
CA ALA A 658 49.63 -20.12 10.34
C ALA A 658 50.62 -19.00 10.71
N PRO A 659 50.33 -17.73 10.38
CA PRO A 659 51.14 -16.59 10.81
C PRO A 659 50.89 -16.24 12.29
N LEU A 660 51.98 -16.03 13.03
CA LEU A 660 51.96 -15.51 14.41
C LEU A 660 51.72 -13.98 14.43
N PRO A 661 51.22 -13.42 15.55
CA PRO A 661 50.76 -12.02 15.61
C PRO A 661 51.90 -11.00 15.66
N ALA A 662 51.69 -9.85 15.01
CA ALA A 662 52.57 -8.68 15.12
C ALA A 662 52.26 -7.85 16.40
N PRO A 663 53.24 -7.14 16.97
CA PRO A 663 53.12 -6.52 18.29
C PRO A 663 52.37 -5.18 18.29
N ALA A 664 51.87 -4.80 19.48
CA ALA A 664 51.18 -3.55 19.72
C ALA A 664 52.09 -2.31 19.53
N ALA A 665 51.51 -1.24 18.97
CA ALA A 665 52.09 0.10 18.94
C ALA A 665 51.17 1.09 19.67
N ALA A 666 51.78 2.03 20.40
CA ALA A 666 51.10 2.95 21.33
C ALA A 666 50.46 4.17 20.61
N PRO A 667 49.67 5.02 21.30
CA PRO A 667 48.66 5.86 20.67
C PRO A 667 49.20 7.16 20.03
N SER A 668 48.38 7.78 19.21
CA SER A 668 48.59 9.11 18.60
C SER A 668 47.32 9.96 18.71
N PRO A 669 47.41 11.31 18.60
CA PRO A 669 46.79 12.17 19.60
C PRO A 669 45.38 12.71 19.28
N LEU A 670 44.79 13.31 20.31
CA LEU A 670 43.51 14.03 20.31
C LEU A 670 43.38 15.04 19.15
N LEU A 671 42.31 14.91 18.38
CA LEU A 671 41.85 15.96 17.46
C LEU A 671 40.95 16.96 18.20
N ILE A 672 41.28 18.24 18.09
CA ILE A 672 40.59 19.35 18.72
C ILE A 672 39.30 19.68 17.94
N VAL A 673 38.19 19.80 18.67
CA VAL A 673 36.88 20.20 18.13
C VAL A 673 36.82 21.73 17.94
N PRO A 674 36.39 22.25 16.77
CA PRO A 674 36.15 23.68 16.59
C PRO A 674 34.84 24.12 17.29
N PRO A 675 34.76 25.33 17.87
CA PRO A 675 33.64 25.74 18.71
C PRO A 675 32.38 26.10 17.90
N VAL A 676 31.23 25.71 18.46
CA VAL A 676 29.90 26.17 18.04
C VAL A 676 29.72 27.64 18.43
N VAL A 677 29.30 28.49 17.48
CA VAL A 677 28.89 29.87 17.75
C VAL A 677 27.37 29.95 17.85
N ALA A 678 26.86 30.39 19.00
CA ALA A 678 25.45 30.65 19.24
C ALA A 678 25.02 32.03 18.70
N PRO A 679 23.75 32.22 18.30
CA PRO A 679 23.24 33.52 17.84
C PRO A 679 22.96 34.47 19.02
N GLN A 680 23.06 35.78 18.77
CA GLN A 680 22.51 36.81 19.65
C GLN A 680 21.49 37.70 18.93
N PRO A 681 20.45 38.20 19.63
CA PRO A 681 19.39 39.06 19.08
C PRO A 681 19.68 40.55 19.28
N LEU A 682 18.92 41.41 18.59
CA LEU A 682 18.52 42.81 18.89
C LEU A 682 17.81 43.35 17.62
N GLU A 683 16.92 44.36 17.60
CA GLU A 683 15.78 44.83 18.39
C GLU A 683 15.18 46.02 17.58
N MET A 684 13.93 46.41 17.85
CA MET A 684 13.10 47.50 17.24
C MET A 684 13.78 48.89 17.11
N ALA A 685 13.35 49.92 16.34
CA ALA A 685 12.29 50.21 15.32
C ALA A 685 12.60 51.67 14.76
N PRO A 686 11.71 52.55 14.21
CA PRO A 686 10.32 52.45 13.69
C PRO A 686 10.00 53.19 12.35
N ASP A 687 8.75 53.00 11.89
CA ASP A 687 7.82 53.81 11.05
C ASP A 687 8.26 54.86 9.99
N SER A 688 7.74 54.67 8.76
CA SER A 688 7.07 55.64 7.83
C SER A 688 7.01 55.03 6.41
N GLY A 689 5.98 55.13 5.57
CA GLY A 689 4.63 55.69 5.65
C GLY A 689 4.03 55.87 4.24
N ALA A 690 2.77 55.43 4.02
CA ALA A 690 1.85 55.73 2.90
C ALA A 690 2.25 55.49 1.41
N SER A 691 1.39 54.76 0.68
CA SER A 691 1.18 54.90 -0.78
C SER A 691 0.28 56.12 -1.08
N PRO A 692 0.28 56.71 -2.29
CA PRO A 692 -0.73 56.25 -3.28
C PRO A 692 -0.39 56.40 -4.80
N LEU A 693 -1.04 55.54 -5.58
CA LEU A 693 -1.59 55.69 -6.96
C LEU A 693 -1.21 56.93 -7.82
N ARG A 694 -0.71 56.68 -9.05
CA ARG A 694 -1.22 57.33 -10.29
C ARG A 694 -0.80 56.65 -11.61
N GLU A 695 -1.80 56.33 -12.43
CA GLU A 695 -1.74 56.14 -13.90
C GLU A 695 -2.01 57.48 -14.62
N PRO A 696 -2.04 57.56 -15.98
CA PRO A 696 -1.20 56.92 -16.99
C PRO A 696 -0.65 57.95 -18.01
N GLN A 697 0.23 57.56 -18.95
CA GLN A 697 0.37 58.30 -20.22
C GLN A 697 0.99 57.45 -21.34
N ALA A 698 0.47 57.64 -22.56
CA ALA A 698 0.86 56.90 -23.76
C ALA A 698 1.51 57.82 -24.80
N ALA A 699 2.52 57.32 -25.54
CA ALA A 699 2.82 57.71 -26.92
C ALA A 699 3.91 56.82 -27.55
N GLN A 700 3.56 56.06 -28.57
CA GLN A 700 4.43 55.75 -29.72
C GLN A 700 4.36 56.96 -30.71
N PRO A 701 5.14 57.07 -31.81
CA PRO A 701 6.01 56.06 -32.47
C PRO A 701 7.39 56.57 -32.94
N VAL A 702 8.17 55.71 -33.63
CA VAL A 702 8.78 55.93 -34.98
C VAL A 702 9.89 54.90 -35.28
N VAL A 703 9.82 54.34 -36.48
CA VAL A 703 10.77 53.44 -37.20
C VAL A 703 10.81 54.05 -38.64
N PRO A 704 11.92 54.16 -39.43
CA PRO A 704 12.68 52.98 -39.93
C PRO A 704 14.15 53.17 -40.46
N ARG A 705 14.82 52.02 -40.69
CA ARG A 705 15.80 51.64 -41.77
C ARG A 705 16.55 50.38 -41.27
N VAL A 706 16.67 49.23 -41.94
CA VAL A 706 16.86 48.84 -43.36
C VAL A 706 18.25 49.18 -43.92
N SER A 707 19.13 48.16 -43.92
CA SER A 707 20.30 47.92 -44.81
C SER A 707 20.73 46.46 -44.54
N VAL A 708 20.39 45.48 -45.38
CA VAL A 708 21.00 45.09 -46.67
C VAL A 708 22.30 44.28 -46.50
N GLN A 709 22.31 43.10 -47.11
CA GLN A 709 23.34 42.05 -47.09
C GLN A 709 24.42 42.32 -48.16
N PRO A 710 25.57 41.62 -48.12
CA PRO A 710 25.76 40.60 -49.16
C PRO A 710 26.50 39.31 -48.73
N GLN A 711 26.37 38.29 -49.58
CA GLN A 711 27.19 37.08 -49.74
C GLN A 711 27.56 37.01 -51.24
N PRO A 712 28.36 36.03 -51.72
CA PRO A 712 29.52 35.31 -51.16
C PRO A 712 30.73 35.38 -52.15
N GLU A 713 31.81 34.61 -51.95
CA GLU A 713 32.41 33.76 -53.01
C GLU A 713 33.59 32.87 -52.53
N ASP A 714 33.83 31.79 -53.29
CA ASP A 714 34.72 30.65 -53.05
C ASP A 714 36.23 30.92 -53.09
N SER A 715 37.04 30.05 -52.45
CA SER A 715 37.96 29.14 -53.21
C SER A 715 39.04 28.41 -52.36
N ILE A 716 39.11 27.08 -52.54
CA ILE A 716 40.32 26.23 -52.75
C ILE A 716 41.42 26.16 -51.65
N GLY A 717 41.83 24.93 -51.28
CA GLY A 717 43.19 24.70 -50.73
C GLY A 717 43.39 23.44 -49.87
N GLY A 718 43.67 22.29 -50.50
CA GLY A 718 43.78 21.00 -49.79
C GLY A 718 45.06 20.72 -48.98
N SER A 719 45.00 19.59 -48.26
CA SER A 719 46.09 18.76 -47.70
C SER A 719 47.05 19.35 -46.66
N LEU A 720 47.09 18.71 -45.47
CA LEU A 720 48.20 17.79 -45.13
C LEU A 720 47.85 16.85 -43.95
N ARG A 721 48.51 15.68 -43.92
CA ARG A 721 48.41 14.64 -42.88
C ARG A 721 49.46 14.86 -41.79
N THR A 722 49.14 14.51 -40.53
CA THR A 722 49.93 13.61 -39.66
C THR A 722 49.06 13.20 -38.44
N ILE A 723 48.85 11.90 -38.16
CA ILE A 723 49.52 11.13 -37.09
C ILE A 723 49.48 11.85 -35.73
N GLY A 724 48.86 11.38 -34.63
CA GLY A 724 48.26 10.07 -34.33
C GLY A 724 49.00 9.38 -33.16
N SER A 725 48.34 9.23 -32.00
CA SER A 725 48.65 8.23 -30.96
C SER A 725 47.55 8.18 -29.87
N LEU A 726 47.16 6.96 -29.53
CA LEU A 726 46.42 6.51 -28.33
C LEU A 726 47.40 6.41 -27.13
N PRO A 727 46.98 6.13 -25.87
CA PRO A 727 45.70 5.60 -25.39
C PRO A 727 44.71 6.62 -24.80
#